data_AF-H3NMM9-F1
#
_entry.id   AF-H3NMM9-F1
#
_cell.length_a   1.000
_cell.length_b   1.000
_cell.length_c   1.000
_cell.angle_alpha   90.00
_cell.angle_beta   90.00
_cell.angle_gamma   90.00
#
_symmetry.space_group_name_H-M   'P 1'
#
loop_
_entity.id
_entity.type
_entity.pdbx_description
1 polymer ?
#
loop_
_entity_poly.entity_id
_entity_poly.type
_entity_poly.pdbx_seq_one_letter_code
_entity_poly.pdbx_strand_id
1 'polypeptide(L)'
;MKKSTSLIKTLLIAVVAIALVFGANKLLEPLQQKVEGNSEFASVFPEGKDFKEIEFEKTESINKVYEVTDGSNAVGYVFDATVPQGYGGPINFLIGITKEGIIKGIEVLEQSETEGFGAAIATSEFAEGVKDVNVSKGVSAGEKDVEKGQIEAISGATITTNAFLDELKTVVNLLSTLSENVEQIVEEKPYYVEKYEELLDDSLSNYTFEELKLNEESPEVYNANLNRIIKVVGKDGKLNSYILQMSTKGYGGNIDILTRINDEYRVFKSIFPSQNETPDLGGYIDDEVYKNSLVGLNLDKNFLTKAIKLRENPTGEKDILLISGATITSQAIQKAFDGAIEGLVQFDKVKNDEKNFEKLDVDALMEASEDDKGSKYNHAEAFEAVDSSKPLDKGTNDEVIAVSQAYAGDKEIGRIIDVNVDGFAGVIEYGLLVSNEGIVEDFKVYNHSETEGYGAEIAEDSFKDKIKGLDLSKTKEFKNGDNIEGISGATFTTDGLIKGLNSAVKAFADSKDAKVVENADSNQDGKDANSNSSTEHDYKSFKGVDEVKDVDFKSNDKVIKVVDALSEGKEIGRIYDAKTTGFGGDIEFGLLISKDGKIEDLVIYNQSETEGFGAVIQEDGYKNNIVGKNIKEIESVDDISGATITSEGMSSAYKAILEVYESLGQ
;
A
#
# COMPACT_ATOMS: atom_id res chain seq x y z
N MET A 1 -6.61 -36.47 -78.73
CA MET A 1 -7.61 -37.05 -77.80
C MET A 1 -7.10 -37.34 -76.38
N LYS A 2 -5.80 -37.49 -76.09
CA LYS A 2 -5.30 -37.82 -74.73
C LYS A 2 -5.38 -36.69 -73.66
N LYS A 3 -5.40 -35.40 -74.04
CA LYS A 3 -5.50 -34.28 -73.07
C LYS A 3 -6.91 -34.04 -72.53
N SER A 4 -7.95 -34.32 -73.32
CA SER A 4 -9.35 -34.14 -72.92
C SER A 4 -9.78 -35.16 -71.86
N THR A 5 -9.30 -36.41 -71.94
CA THR A 5 -9.56 -37.45 -70.95
C THR A 5 -8.90 -37.21 -69.59
N SER A 6 -7.82 -36.43 -69.53
CA SER A 6 -7.18 -36.04 -68.26
C SER A 6 -7.98 -34.96 -67.53
N LEU A 7 -8.43 -33.92 -68.25
CA LEU A 7 -9.24 -32.85 -67.66
C LEU A 7 -10.58 -33.37 -67.14
N ILE A 8 -11.24 -34.27 -67.87
CA ILE A 8 -12.53 -34.84 -67.46
C ILE A 8 -12.36 -35.66 -66.17
N LYS A 9 -11.27 -36.41 -66.01
CA LYS A 9 -11.00 -37.17 -64.77
C LYS A 9 -10.76 -36.25 -63.58
N THR A 10 -10.00 -35.19 -63.75
CA THR A 10 -9.76 -34.20 -62.67
C THR A 10 -11.04 -33.49 -62.26
N LEU A 11 -11.88 -33.12 -63.23
CA LEU A 11 -13.18 -32.49 -62.94
C LEU A 11 -14.11 -33.43 -62.16
N LEU A 12 -14.12 -34.72 -62.53
CA LEU A 12 -14.96 -35.72 -61.87
C LEU A 12 -14.51 -35.99 -60.43
N ILE A 13 -13.19 -36.02 -60.18
CA ILE A 13 -12.65 -36.15 -58.82
C ILE A 13 -12.98 -34.92 -57.98
N ALA A 14 -12.87 -33.71 -58.54
CA ALA A 14 -13.22 -32.49 -57.84
C ALA A 14 -14.71 -32.45 -57.46
N VAL A 15 -15.61 -32.86 -58.37
CA VAL A 15 -17.05 -32.94 -58.09
C VAL A 15 -17.35 -33.96 -56.99
N VAL A 16 -16.69 -35.13 -57.00
CA VAL A 16 -16.85 -36.15 -55.95
C VAL A 16 -16.31 -35.65 -54.61
N ALA A 17 -15.16 -34.95 -54.60
CA ALA A 17 -14.60 -34.38 -53.38
C ALA A 17 -15.52 -33.30 -52.79
N ILE A 18 -16.08 -32.41 -53.62
CA ILE A 18 -17.05 -31.40 -53.19
C ILE A 18 -18.32 -32.07 -52.66
N ALA A 19 -18.82 -33.11 -53.33
CA ALA A 19 -20.00 -33.85 -52.87
C ALA A 19 -19.75 -34.59 -51.55
N LEU A 20 -18.55 -35.11 -51.32
CA LEU A 20 -18.16 -35.74 -50.05
C LEU A 20 -18.02 -34.72 -48.93
N VAL A 21 -17.40 -33.56 -49.18
CA VAL A 21 -17.29 -32.48 -48.18
C VAL A 21 -18.66 -31.91 -47.84
N PHE A 22 -19.50 -31.65 -48.85
CA PHE A 22 -20.85 -31.16 -48.65
C PHE A 22 -21.75 -32.20 -47.96
N GLY A 23 -21.63 -33.48 -48.35
CA GLY A 23 -22.33 -34.59 -47.72
C GLY A 23 -21.91 -34.82 -46.28
N ALA A 24 -20.60 -34.71 -45.98
CA ALA A 24 -20.08 -34.76 -44.62
C ALA A 24 -20.63 -33.60 -43.79
N ASN A 25 -20.54 -32.36 -44.27
CA ASN A 25 -21.11 -31.20 -43.57
C ASN A 25 -22.62 -31.35 -43.30
N LYS A 26 -23.40 -31.81 -44.28
CA LYS A 26 -24.85 -32.07 -44.12
C LYS A 26 -25.18 -33.22 -43.18
N LEU A 27 -24.30 -34.21 -43.02
CA LEU A 27 -24.45 -35.29 -42.03
C LEU A 27 -24.02 -34.86 -40.63
N LEU A 28 -23.05 -33.94 -40.54
CA LEU A 28 -22.52 -33.38 -39.30
C LEU A 28 -23.44 -32.30 -38.69
N GLU A 29 -24.15 -31.50 -39.50
CA GLU A 29 -25.13 -30.49 -39.06
C GLU A 29 -26.14 -31.02 -38.00
N PRO A 30 -26.84 -32.15 -38.23
CA PRO A 30 -27.78 -32.69 -37.23
C PRO A 30 -27.10 -33.40 -36.04
N LEU A 31 -25.79 -33.68 -36.09
CA LEU A 31 -25.02 -34.21 -34.96
C LEU A 31 -24.47 -33.09 -34.05
N GLN A 32 -24.21 -31.91 -34.60
CA GLN A 32 -23.85 -30.72 -33.81
C GLN A 32 -25.06 -30.13 -33.08
N GLN A 33 -26.28 -30.31 -33.63
CA GLN A 33 -27.50 -29.72 -33.06
C GLN A 33 -28.29 -30.68 -32.14
N LYS A 34 -27.79 -31.91 -31.90
CA LYS A 34 -28.50 -32.95 -31.15
C LYS A 34 -27.64 -33.60 -30.07
N VAL A 35 -27.03 -32.77 -29.23
CA VAL A 35 -26.68 -33.11 -27.85
C VAL A 35 -27.76 -32.51 -26.96
N GLU A 36 -28.90 -33.19 -26.86
CA GLU A 36 -29.82 -32.94 -25.74
C GLU A 36 -29.09 -33.37 -24.46
N GLY A 37 -28.64 -32.40 -23.66
CA GLY A 37 -28.32 -32.63 -22.26
C GLY A 37 -26.97 -32.19 -21.71
N ASN A 38 -26.23 -31.25 -22.33
CA ASN A 38 -25.23 -30.45 -21.61
C ASN A 38 -25.04 -29.12 -22.34
N SER A 39 -25.56 -28.04 -21.76
CA SER A 39 -25.21 -26.66 -22.14
C SER A 39 -23.69 -26.49 -22.08
N GLU A 40 -23.10 -25.62 -22.91
CA GLU A 40 -21.68 -25.26 -22.78
C GLU A 40 -21.35 -24.67 -21.39
N PHE A 41 -22.37 -24.20 -20.67
CA PHE A 41 -22.28 -23.68 -19.30
C PHE A 41 -22.53 -24.74 -18.21
N ALA A 42 -22.69 -26.02 -18.56
CA ALA A 42 -23.00 -27.07 -17.58
C ALA A 42 -21.88 -27.30 -16.55
N SER A 43 -20.64 -26.92 -16.88
CA SER A 43 -19.48 -26.91 -15.97
C SER A 43 -19.64 -25.90 -14.84
N VAL A 44 -20.19 -24.72 -15.13
CA VAL A 44 -20.30 -23.59 -14.21
C VAL A 44 -21.69 -23.41 -13.61
N PHE A 45 -22.73 -23.99 -14.23
CA PHE A 45 -24.10 -23.99 -13.72
C PHE A 45 -24.82 -25.32 -14.03
N PRO A 46 -24.47 -26.41 -13.34
CA PRO A 46 -24.95 -27.76 -13.68
C PRO A 46 -26.47 -27.96 -13.62
N GLU A 47 -27.16 -27.15 -12.79
CA GLU A 47 -28.61 -27.24 -12.58
C GLU A 47 -29.44 -26.43 -13.61
N GLY A 48 -28.77 -25.63 -14.45
CA GLY A 48 -29.42 -24.78 -15.44
C GLY A 48 -30.00 -25.58 -16.59
N LYS A 49 -31.24 -25.25 -16.99
CA LYS A 49 -31.92 -25.93 -18.11
C LYS A 49 -31.91 -25.12 -19.41
N ASP A 50 -31.99 -23.80 -19.29
CA ASP A 50 -31.92 -22.87 -20.43
C ASP A 50 -31.06 -21.67 -20.07
N PHE A 51 -30.35 -21.15 -21.07
CA PHE A 51 -29.36 -20.08 -20.93
C PHE A 51 -29.60 -19.05 -22.02
N LYS A 52 -29.96 -17.84 -21.63
CA LYS A 52 -30.33 -16.77 -22.56
C LYS A 52 -29.42 -15.57 -22.36
N GLU A 53 -28.68 -15.19 -23.40
CA GLU A 53 -27.89 -13.96 -23.39
C GLU A 53 -28.80 -12.74 -23.17
N ILE A 54 -28.40 -11.86 -22.25
CA ILE A 54 -29.12 -10.63 -21.90
C ILE A 54 -28.26 -9.39 -22.18
N GLU A 55 -28.93 -8.26 -22.43
CA GLU A 55 -28.26 -6.96 -22.48
C GLU A 55 -28.02 -6.43 -21.07
N PHE A 56 -26.89 -5.77 -20.87
CA PHE A 56 -26.46 -5.20 -19.60
C PHE A 56 -25.62 -3.94 -19.85
N GLU A 57 -25.36 -3.17 -18.79
CA GLU A 57 -24.44 -2.04 -18.85
C GLU A 57 -23.01 -2.56 -19.02
N LYS A 58 -22.42 -2.28 -20.19
CA LYS A 58 -21.11 -2.82 -20.54
C LYS A 58 -20.04 -2.35 -19.56
N THR A 59 -19.29 -3.30 -19.03
CA THR A 59 -18.05 -3.05 -18.29
C THR A 59 -16.85 -3.35 -19.20
N GLU A 60 -15.65 -2.96 -18.79
CA GLU A 60 -14.43 -3.26 -19.55
C GLU A 60 -14.06 -4.75 -19.54
N SER A 61 -14.50 -5.49 -18.51
CA SER A 61 -14.06 -6.85 -18.21
C SER A 61 -15.12 -7.93 -18.38
N ILE A 62 -16.40 -7.57 -18.49
CA ILE A 62 -17.50 -8.52 -18.70
C ILE A 62 -17.91 -8.51 -20.17
N ASN A 63 -17.70 -9.63 -20.84
CA ASN A 63 -17.96 -9.78 -22.26
C ASN A 63 -19.44 -10.06 -22.54
N LYS A 64 -20.04 -10.98 -21.76
CA LYS A 64 -21.44 -11.43 -21.92
C LYS A 64 -22.05 -11.89 -20.60
N VAL A 65 -23.37 -11.81 -20.52
CA VAL A 65 -24.16 -12.35 -19.41
C VAL A 65 -25.28 -13.21 -19.94
N TYR A 66 -25.47 -14.39 -19.35
CA TYR A 66 -26.54 -15.32 -19.67
C TYR A 66 -27.45 -15.51 -18.46
N GLU A 67 -28.72 -15.18 -18.59
CA GLU A 67 -29.74 -15.54 -17.60
C GLU A 67 -30.00 -17.04 -17.65
N VAL A 68 -29.90 -17.70 -16.49
CA VAL A 68 -30.13 -19.13 -16.32
C VAL A 68 -31.52 -19.37 -15.79
N THR A 69 -32.27 -20.27 -16.42
CA THR A 69 -33.59 -20.70 -15.94
C THR A 69 -33.66 -22.19 -15.63
N ASP A 70 -34.51 -22.56 -14.68
CA ASP A 70 -34.89 -23.95 -14.41
C ASP A 70 -35.99 -24.47 -15.36
N GLY A 71 -36.24 -23.73 -16.46
CA GLY A 71 -37.32 -23.95 -17.43
C GLY A 71 -38.59 -23.13 -17.15
N SER A 72 -38.73 -22.48 -16.00
CA SER A 72 -39.88 -21.60 -15.72
C SER A 72 -39.50 -20.30 -14.99
N ASN A 73 -38.48 -20.34 -14.13
CA ASN A 73 -38.01 -19.18 -13.38
C ASN A 73 -36.52 -18.95 -13.63
N ALA A 74 -36.10 -17.69 -13.66
CA ALA A 74 -34.69 -17.35 -13.63
C ALA A 74 -34.11 -17.67 -12.24
N VAL A 75 -33.06 -18.48 -12.20
CA VAL A 75 -32.43 -19.05 -10.99
C VAL A 75 -31.00 -18.55 -10.77
N GLY A 76 -30.41 -17.87 -11.75
CA GLY A 76 -29.06 -17.32 -11.66
C GLY A 76 -28.59 -16.78 -13.00
N TYR A 77 -27.29 -16.53 -13.07
CA TYR A 77 -26.61 -15.95 -14.22
C TYR A 77 -25.28 -16.66 -14.46
N VAL A 78 -24.83 -16.70 -15.72
CA VAL A 78 -23.47 -17.04 -16.10
C VAL A 78 -22.81 -15.82 -16.71
N PHE A 79 -21.63 -15.49 -16.21
CA PHE A 79 -20.83 -14.36 -16.68
C PHE A 79 -19.63 -14.88 -17.47
N ASP A 80 -19.45 -14.33 -18.66
CA ASP A 80 -18.21 -14.44 -19.46
C ASP A 80 -17.37 -13.21 -19.13
N ALA A 81 -16.34 -13.40 -18.32
CA ALA A 81 -15.55 -12.34 -17.72
C ALA A 81 -14.06 -12.53 -18.00
N THR A 82 -13.33 -11.43 -17.96
CA THR A 82 -11.90 -11.38 -18.20
C THR A 82 -11.24 -10.59 -17.08
N VAL A 83 -10.36 -11.24 -16.32
CA VAL A 83 -9.37 -10.50 -15.53
C VAL A 83 -8.45 -9.78 -16.53
N PRO A 84 -8.44 -8.44 -16.63
CA PRO A 84 -7.69 -7.78 -17.69
C PRO A 84 -6.17 -7.90 -17.50
N GLN A 85 -5.73 -8.03 -16.25
CA GLN A 85 -4.32 -8.09 -15.87
C GLN A 85 -4.11 -9.02 -14.66
N GLY A 86 -3.85 -10.30 -14.94
CA GLY A 86 -3.17 -11.23 -14.02
C GLY A 86 -1.65 -11.04 -14.06
N TYR A 87 -0.90 -11.92 -13.40
CA TYR A 87 0.57 -11.82 -13.33
C TYR A 87 1.23 -12.05 -14.70
N GLY A 88 0.78 -13.07 -15.42
CA GLY A 88 1.27 -13.46 -16.74
C GLY A 88 0.43 -12.92 -17.91
N GLY A 89 -0.74 -12.34 -17.63
CA GLY A 89 -1.58 -11.70 -18.64
C GLY A 89 -3.07 -11.78 -18.31
N PRO A 90 -3.95 -11.53 -19.29
CA PRO A 90 -5.39 -11.66 -19.09
C PRO A 90 -5.82 -13.10 -18.76
N ILE A 91 -6.87 -13.24 -17.96
CA ILE A 91 -7.48 -14.54 -17.61
C ILE A 91 -8.95 -14.49 -18.01
N ASN A 92 -9.34 -15.30 -19.00
CA ASN A 92 -10.72 -15.42 -19.46
C ASN A 92 -11.39 -16.58 -18.75
N PHE A 93 -12.57 -16.37 -18.18
CA PHE A 93 -13.28 -17.41 -17.45
C PHE A 93 -14.80 -17.26 -17.54
N LEU A 94 -15.48 -18.38 -17.34
CA LEU A 94 -16.92 -18.43 -17.10
C LEU A 94 -17.17 -18.61 -15.61
N ILE A 95 -18.14 -17.90 -15.06
CA ILE A 95 -18.59 -18.12 -13.67
C ILE A 95 -20.11 -18.14 -13.60
N GLY A 96 -20.65 -19.17 -12.95
CA GLY A 96 -22.09 -19.31 -12.73
C GLY A 96 -22.45 -18.93 -11.30
N ILE A 97 -23.40 -18.01 -11.10
CA ILE A 97 -23.81 -17.51 -9.79
C ILE A 97 -25.34 -17.49 -9.70
N THR A 98 -25.89 -18.05 -8.62
CA THR A 98 -27.34 -17.99 -8.33
C THR A 98 -27.81 -16.57 -8.05
N LYS A 99 -29.12 -16.35 -8.06
CA LYS A 99 -29.71 -15.05 -7.65
C LYS A 99 -29.40 -14.67 -6.21
N GLU A 100 -29.15 -15.67 -5.37
CA GLU A 100 -28.80 -15.52 -3.96
C GLU A 100 -27.29 -15.29 -3.75
N GLY A 101 -26.50 -15.12 -4.82
CA GLY A 101 -25.07 -14.86 -4.74
C GLY A 101 -24.22 -16.11 -4.50
N ILE A 102 -24.78 -17.32 -4.57
CA ILE A 102 -24.00 -18.56 -4.40
C ILE A 102 -23.34 -18.94 -5.73
N ILE A 103 -22.02 -19.08 -5.72
CA ILE A 103 -21.24 -19.53 -6.89
C ILE A 103 -21.48 -21.03 -7.14
N LYS A 104 -21.89 -21.39 -8.35
CA LYS A 104 -22.13 -22.78 -8.77
C LYS A 104 -20.93 -23.45 -9.42
N GLY A 105 -20.01 -22.66 -9.97
CA GLY A 105 -18.76 -23.12 -10.53
C GLY A 105 -18.06 -22.04 -11.35
N ILE A 106 -16.78 -22.31 -11.62
CA ILE A 106 -15.91 -21.49 -12.46
C ILE A 106 -15.18 -22.38 -13.47
N GLU A 107 -15.01 -21.89 -14.69
CA GLU A 107 -14.21 -22.53 -15.73
C GLU A 107 -13.28 -21.50 -16.36
N VAL A 108 -11.97 -21.69 -16.19
CA VAL A 108 -10.96 -20.86 -16.86
C VAL A 108 -10.82 -21.33 -18.31
N LEU A 109 -11.11 -20.42 -19.24
CA LEU A 109 -11.06 -20.65 -20.68
C LEU A 109 -9.64 -20.45 -21.25
N GLU A 110 -8.97 -19.38 -20.81
CA GLU A 110 -7.65 -18.99 -21.28
C GLU A 110 -6.88 -18.23 -20.19
N GLN A 111 -5.59 -18.51 -20.04
CA GLN A 111 -4.69 -17.84 -19.10
C GLN A 111 -3.25 -17.93 -19.58
N SER A 112 -2.38 -17.05 -19.09
CA SER A 112 -0.92 -17.05 -19.34
C SER A 112 -0.08 -16.92 -18.06
N GLU A 113 -0.67 -17.26 -16.92
CA GLU A 113 -0.04 -17.28 -15.60
C GLU A 113 1.09 -18.31 -15.51
N THR A 114 1.95 -18.15 -14.50
CA THR A 114 3.14 -19.00 -14.33
C THR A 114 2.77 -20.40 -13.81
N GLU A 115 3.27 -21.45 -14.47
CA GLU A 115 3.10 -22.84 -14.04
C GLU A 115 3.63 -23.06 -12.62
N GLY A 116 2.88 -23.79 -11.78
CA GLY A 116 3.22 -24.02 -10.38
C GLY A 116 2.89 -22.86 -9.42
N PHE A 117 2.42 -21.73 -9.95
CA PHE A 117 1.95 -20.58 -9.18
C PHE A 117 0.53 -20.19 -9.66
N GLY A 118 0.37 -19.03 -10.30
CA GLY A 118 -0.93 -18.50 -10.73
C GLY A 118 -1.72 -19.38 -11.71
N ALA A 119 -1.05 -20.28 -12.47
CA ALA A 119 -1.75 -21.23 -13.33
C ALA A 119 -2.67 -22.19 -12.55
N ALA A 120 -2.50 -22.29 -11.23
CA ALA A 120 -3.40 -23.03 -10.35
C ALA A 120 -4.85 -22.53 -10.39
N ILE A 121 -5.10 -21.30 -10.85
CA ILE A 121 -6.46 -20.77 -11.06
C ILE A 121 -7.30 -21.64 -12.02
N ALA A 122 -6.64 -22.34 -12.95
CA ALA A 122 -7.30 -23.23 -13.91
C ALA A 122 -7.45 -24.68 -13.40
N THR A 123 -7.12 -24.95 -12.13
CA THR A 123 -7.20 -26.31 -11.57
C THR A 123 -8.59 -26.62 -11.03
N SER A 124 -8.92 -27.90 -10.96
CA SER A 124 -10.16 -28.36 -10.30
C SER A 124 -10.18 -28.06 -8.80
N GLU A 125 -9.02 -27.96 -8.17
CA GLU A 125 -8.90 -27.63 -6.75
C GLU A 125 -9.36 -26.19 -6.49
N PHE A 126 -8.86 -25.22 -7.26
CA PHE A 126 -9.34 -23.84 -7.18
C PHE A 126 -10.83 -23.74 -7.51
N ALA A 127 -11.29 -24.43 -8.57
CA ALA A 127 -12.70 -24.42 -8.95
C ALA A 127 -13.62 -24.96 -7.84
N GLU A 128 -13.21 -26.01 -7.11
CA GLU A 128 -13.94 -26.54 -5.96
C GLU A 128 -13.82 -25.63 -4.72
N GLY A 129 -12.67 -24.95 -4.56
CA GLY A 129 -12.44 -23.93 -3.53
C GLY A 129 -13.41 -22.77 -3.63
N VAL A 130 -13.69 -22.28 -4.83
CA VAL A 130 -14.61 -21.14 -5.08
C VAL A 130 -16.09 -21.58 -5.07
N LYS A 131 -16.37 -22.84 -5.37
CA LYS A 131 -17.75 -23.36 -5.45
C LYS A 131 -18.48 -23.30 -4.10
N ASP A 132 -19.77 -23.01 -4.18
CA ASP A 132 -20.73 -22.86 -3.09
C ASP A 132 -20.44 -21.68 -2.14
N VAL A 133 -19.43 -20.85 -2.43
CA VAL A 133 -19.19 -19.61 -1.71
C VAL A 133 -20.29 -18.60 -2.05
N ASN A 134 -20.85 -17.99 -1.01
CA ASN A 134 -21.89 -16.97 -1.11
C ASN A 134 -21.25 -15.58 -1.13
N VAL A 135 -21.34 -14.92 -2.27
CA VAL A 135 -20.76 -13.58 -2.49
C VAL A 135 -21.78 -12.45 -2.38
N SER A 136 -22.99 -12.72 -1.87
CA SER A 136 -24.08 -11.74 -1.77
C SER A 136 -23.79 -10.53 -0.89
N LYS A 137 -22.79 -10.61 -0.02
CA LYS A 137 -22.44 -9.56 0.96
C LYS A 137 -20.98 -9.13 0.92
N GLY A 138 -20.18 -9.67 0.01
CA GLY A 138 -18.75 -9.42 -0.02
C GLY A 138 -17.95 -10.55 -0.64
N VAL A 139 -16.70 -10.22 -0.97
CA VAL A 139 -15.71 -11.11 -1.56
C VAL A 139 -14.36 -10.78 -0.94
N SER A 140 -13.66 -11.78 -0.40
CA SER A 140 -12.29 -11.62 0.09
C SER A 140 -11.44 -12.89 -0.08
N ALA A 141 -10.12 -12.77 0.05
CA ALA A 141 -9.24 -13.92 0.26
C ALA A 141 -9.23 -14.34 1.75
N GLY A 142 -8.96 -15.61 2.03
CA GLY A 142 -8.78 -16.15 3.37
C GLY A 142 -8.95 -17.67 3.40
N GLU A 143 -9.02 -18.27 4.59
CA GLU A 143 -9.56 -19.65 4.69
C GLU A 143 -11.00 -19.66 4.13
N LYS A 144 -11.37 -20.72 3.41
CA LYS A 144 -12.69 -20.81 2.77
C LYS A 144 -13.81 -20.65 3.80
N ASP A 145 -14.56 -19.55 3.69
CA ASP A 145 -15.78 -19.29 4.46
C ASP A 145 -16.91 -18.98 3.47
N VAL A 146 -17.79 -19.98 3.32
CA VAL A 146 -18.88 -19.92 2.35
C VAL A 146 -19.91 -18.83 2.67
N GLU A 147 -20.09 -18.45 3.94
CA GLU A 147 -21.11 -17.45 4.33
C GLU A 147 -20.56 -16.03 4.28
N LYS A 148 -19.24 -15.86 4.45
CA LYS A 148 -18.57 -14.55 4.41
C LYS A 148 -18.02 -14.18 3.03
N GLY A 149 -18.21 -15.03 2.01
CA GLY A 149 -17.68 -14.79 0.68
C GLY A 149 -16.15 -14.92 0.59
N GLN A 150 -15.53 -15.69 1.49
CA GLN A 150 -14.08 -15.86 1.52
C GLN A 150 -13.67 -17.06 0.66
N ILE A 151 -12.77 -16.82 -0.28
CA ILE A 151 -12.15 -17.87 -1.11
C ILE A 151 -10.69 -18.07 -0.72
N GLU A 152 -10.21 -19.29 -0.89
CA GLU A 152 -8.82 -19.63 -0.63
C GLU A 152 -7.89 -18.96 -1.64
N ALA A 153 -6.80 -18.37 -1.13
CA ALA A 153 -5.79 -17.77 -1.97
C ALA A 153 -4.96 -18.84 -2.68
N ILE A 154 -4.49 -18.54 -3.89
CA ILE A 154 -3.54 -19.42 -4.58
C ILE A 154 -2.17 -19.22 -3.95
N SER A 155 -1.60 -20.28 -3.34
CA SER A 155 -0.29 -20.19 -2.69
C SER A 155 0.78 -19.67 -3.65
N GLY A 156 1.57 -18.69 -3.18
CA GLY A 156 2.63 -18.05 -3.97
C GLY A 156 2.16 -17.26 -5.20
N ALA A 157 0.85 -17.00 -5.36
CA ALA A 157 0.28 -16.28 -6.50
C ALA A 157 -0.69 -15.18 -6.07
N THR A 158 -0.23 -14.31 -5.16
CA THR A 158 -1.00 -13.18 -4.61
C THR A 158 -1.55 -12.26 -5.70
N ILE A 159 -0.74 -11.94 -6.73
CA ILE A 159 -1.15 -11.06 -7.83
C ILE A 159 -2.33 -11.67 -8.61
N THR A 160 -2.25 -12.95 -8.94
CA THR A 160 -3.32 -13.70 -9.63
C THR A 160 -4.59 -13.77 -8.78
N THR A 161 -4.43 -14.07 -7.49
CA THR A 161 -5.55 -14.19 -6.53
C THR A 161 -6.29 -12.86 -6.39
N ASN A 162 -5.57 -11.78 -6.13
CA ASN A 162 -6.16 -10.46 -5.97
C ASN A 162 -6.81 -9.97 -7.27
N ALA A 163 -6.18 -10.20 -8.43
CA ALA A 163 -6.77 -9.84 -9.71
C ALA A 163 -8.07 -10.60 -10.00
N PHE A 164 -8.17 -11.88 -9.60
CA PHE A 164 -9.42 -12.62 -9.67
C PHE A 164 -10.48 -12.09 -8.69
N LEU A 165 -10.11 -11.76 -7.45
CA LEU A 165 -11.02 -11.17 -6.45
C LEU A 165 -11.60 -9.83 -6.93
N ASP A 166 -10.76 -8.96 -7.49
CA ASP A 166 -11.19 -7.68 -8.07
C ASP A 166 -12.23 -7.89 -9.17
N GLU A 167 -12.00 -8.86 -10.06
CA GLU A 167 -12.94 -9.19 -11.13
C GLU A 167 -14.23 -9.82 -10.58
N LEU A 168 -14.12 -10.68 -9.55
CA LEU A 168 -15.28 -11.26 -8.89
C LEU A 168 -16.16 -10.19 -8.22
N LYS A 169 -15.56 -9.17 -7.59
CA LYS A 169 -16.30 -8.00 -7.08
C LYS A 169 -17.04 -7.28 -8.22
N THR A 170 -16.42 -7.13 -9.38
CA THR A 170 -17.05 -6.54 -10.58
C THR A 170 -18.25 -7.35 -11.05
N VAL A 171 -18.12 -8.68 -11.10
CA VAL A 171 -19.21 -9.60 -11.41
C VAL A 171 -20.36 -9.49 -10.40
N VAL A 172 -20.05 -9.43 -9.09
CA VAL A 172 -21.05 -9.28 -8.03
C VAL A 172 -21.78 -7.94 -8.11
N ASN A 173 -21.05 -6.87 -8.41
CA ASN A 173 -21.65 -5.55 -8.61
C ASN A 173 -22.56 -5.48 -9.83
N LEU A 174 -22.24 -6.21 -10.91
CA LEU A 174 -23.20 -6.36 -12.00
C LEU A 174 -24.40 -7.21 -11.57
N LEU A 175 -24.17 -8.31 -10.84
CA LEU A 175 -25.23 -9.18 -10.33
C LEU A 175 -26.22 -8.44 -9.42
N SER A 176 -25.77 -7.48 -8.59
CA SER A 176 -26.67 -6.69 -7.73
C SER A 176 -27.66 -5.83 -8.54
N THR A 177 -27.31 -5.44 -9.77
CA THR A 177 -28.24 -4.76 -10.69
C THR A 177 -29.28 -5.70 -11.31
N LEU A 178 -28.98 -7.01 -11.32
CA LEU A 178 -29.82 -8.06 -11.92
C LEU A 178 -30.65 -8.81 -10.87
N SER A 179 -30.25 -8.77 -9.60
CA SER A 179 -30.87 -9.50 -8.48
C SER A 179 -30.92 -8.65 -7.21
N GLU A 180 -32.12 -8.47 -6.66
CA GLU A 180 -32.36 -7.73 -5.41
C GLU A 180 -31.78 -8.40 -4.16
N ASN A 181 -31.34 -9.66 -4.25
CA ASN A 181 -30.81 -10.45 -3.14
C ASN A 181 -29.29 -10.28 -2.94
N VAL A 182 -28.62 -9.52 -3.80
CA VAL A 182 -27.17 -9.33 -3.78
C VAL A 182 -26.89 -7.86 -3.51
N GLU A 183 -26.11 -7.58 -2.48
CA GLU A 183 -25.69 -6.23 -2.15
C GLU A 183 -24.55 -5.80 -3.08
N GLN A 184 -24.59 -4.54 -3.53
CA GLN A 184 -23.46 -3.97 -4.24
C GLN A 184 -22.26 -3.89 -3.27
N ILE A 185 -21.13 -4.44 -3.68
CA ILE A 185 -19.86 -4.30 -2.99
C ILE A 185 -19.32 -2.90 -3.31
N VAL A 186 -19.54 -1.98 -2.38
CA VAL A 186 -18.92 -0.65 -2.39
C VAL A 186 -17.65 -0.73 -1.54
N GLU A 187 -16.50 -0.71 -2.19
CA GLU A 187 -15.22 -0.62 -1.47
C GLU A 187 -15.07 0.81 -0.94
N GLU A 188 -15.27 0.99 0.38
CA GLU A 188 -15.00 2.27 1.02
C GLU A 188 -13.50 2.55 0.98
N LYS A 189 -13.11 3.49 0.12
CA LYS A 189 -11.72 3.96 0.10
C LYS A 189 -11.46 4.80 1.35
N PRO A 190 -10.33 4.61 2.06
CA PRO A 190 -9.99 5.46 3.20
C PRO A 190 -9.93 6.92 2.77
N TYR A 191 -10.20 7.85 3.68
CA TYR A 191 -10.06 9.28 3.38
C TYR A 191 -8.61 9.77 3.47
N TYR A 192 -7.76 9.06 4.21
CA TYR A 192 -6.37 9.41 4.49
C TYR A 192 -6.24 10.85 5.05
N VAL A 193 -7.17 11.24 5.92
CA VAL A 193 -7.21 12.58 6.50
C VAL A 193 -5.95 12.91 7.30
N GLU A 194 -5.30 11.88 7.86
CA GLU A 194 -4.03 11.97 8.57
C GLU A 194 -2.86 12.40 7.66
N LYS A 195 -3.02 12.23 6.35
CA LYS A 195 -2.04 12.64 5.33
C LYS A 195 -2.32 14.03 4.75
N TYR A 196 -3.43 14.69 5.11
CA TYR A 196 -3.77 15.99 4.54
C TYR A 196 -2.79 17.09 4.99
N GLU A 197 -2.18 16.98 6.18
CA GLU A 197 -1.18 17.95 6.64
C GLU A 197 0.08 17.91 5.76
N GLU A 198 0.50 16.72 5.33
CA GLU A 198 1.62 16.56 4.39
C GLU A 198 1.33 17.26 3.06
N LEU A 199 0.09 17.29 2.59
CA LEU A 199 -0.28 18.02 1.36
C LEU A 199 -0.40 19.53 1.53
N LEU A 200 -0.82 19.97 2.71
CA LEU A 200 -1.13 21.38 2.97
C LEU A 200 0.10 22.17 3.43
N ASP A 201 1.11 21.47 3.94
CA ASP A 201 2.30 22.03 4.61
C ASP A 201 1.91 23.02 5.73
N ASP A 202 0.76 22.78 6.37
CA ASP A 202 0.14 23.62 7.40
C ASP A 202 -0.92 22.82 8.19
N SER A 203 -1.27 23.30 9.39
CA SER A 203 -2.24 22.63 10.27
C SER A 203 -3.63 22.53 9.63
N LEU A 204 -4.28 21.36 9.74
CA LEU A 204 -5.65 21.16 9.23
C LEU A 204 -6.65 22.16 9.83
N SER A 205 -6.40 22.61 11.06
CA SER A 205 -7.24 23.60 11.75
C SER A 205 -7.32 24.95 11.03
N ASN A 206 -6.44 25.23 10.06
CA ASN A 206 -6.48 26.43 9.21
C ASN A 206 -7.44 26.33 8.02
N TYR A 207 -8.06 25.17 7.83
CA TYR A 207 -8.89 24.85 6.68
C TYR A 207 -10.24 24.25 7.11
N THR A 208 -11.17 24.28 6.17
CA THR A 208 -12.38 23.46 6.18
C THR A 208 -12.42 22.69 4.87
N PHE A 209 -13.02 21.50 4.92
CA PHE A 209 -13.00 20.55 3.84
C PHE A 209 -14.43 20.25 3.41
N GLU A 210 -14.68 20.23 2.10
CA GLU A 210 -15.97 19.89 1.53
C GLU A 210 -15.76 18.85 0.42
N GLU A 211 -16.41 17.70 0.52
CA GLU A 211 -16.36 16.67 -0.54
C GLU A 211 -17.39 16.99 -1.62
N LEU A 212 -17.00 16.86 -2.88
CA LEU A 212 -17.96 16.86 -3.97
C LEU A 212 -18.87 15.63 -3.86
N LYS A 213 -20.18 15.83 -3.75
CA LYS A 213 -21.21 14.78 -3.79
C LYS A 213 -22.15 15.06 -4.94
N LEU A 214 -22.16 14.14 -5.90
CA LEU A 214 -22.95 14.26 -7.12
C LEU A 214 -24.19 13.37 -7.04
N ASN A 215 -25.30 13.88 -7.57
CA ASN A 215 -26.52 13.10 -7.77
C ASN A 215 -26.51 12.40 -9.13
N GLU A 216 -27.45 11.48 -9.35
CA GLU A 216 -27.59 10.70 -10.60
C GLU A 216 -27.76 11.57 -11.87
N GLU A 217 -28.15 12.85 -11.74
CA GLU A 217 -28.33 13.78 -12.87
C GLU A 217 -27.06 14.57 -13.24
N SER A 218 -25.97 14.38 -12.49
CA SER A 218 -24.71 15.11 -12.69
C SER A 218 -23.78 14.42 -13.68
N PRO A 219 -22.88 15.17 -14.36
CA PRO A 219 -21.84 14.58 -15.20
C PRO A 219 -20.98 13.57 -14.44
N GLU A 220 -20.56 12.48 -15.10
CA GLU A 220 -19.63 11.49 -14.55
C GLU A 220 -18.24 12.12 -14.27
N VAL A 221 -18.08 12.72 -13.10
CA VAL A 221 -16.79 13.29 -12.64
C VAL A 221 -15.85 12.18 -12.20
N TYR A 222 -16.38 11.18 -11.52
CA TYR A 222 -15.59 10.06 -11.01
C TYR A 222 -15.44 8.98 -12.06
N ASN A 223 -14.29 8.31 -12.01
CA ASN A 223 -13.96 7.16 -12.84
C ASN A 223 -13.07 6.21 -12.04
N ALA A 224 -12.59 5.13 -12.66
CA ALA A 224 -11.76 4.13 -12.00
C ALA A 224 -10.52 4.75 -11.31
N ASN A 225 -9.98 5.84 -11.87
CA ASN A 225 -8.75 6.47 -11.41
C ASN A 225 -8.95 7.76 -10.61
N LEU A 226 -10.11 8.42 -10.66
CA LEU A 226 -10.43 9.59 -9.85
C LEU A 226 -11.64 9.28 -8.96
N ASN A 227 -11.39 9.16 -7.66
CA ASN A 227 -12.36 8.63 -6.71
C ASN A 227 -13.04 9.70 -5.88
N ARG A 228 -12.32 10.75 -5.47
CA ARG A 228 -12.88 11.89 -4.73
C ARG A 228 -12.24 13.19 -5.13
N ILE A 229 -12.99 14.29 -4.95
CA ILE A 229 -12.49 15.65 -5.03
C ILE A 229 -12.91 16.35 -3.73
N ILE A 230 -11.92 16.76 -2.95
CA ILE A 230 -12.13 17.51 -1.70
C ILE A 230 -11.75 18.95 -1.94
N LYS A 231 -12.70 19.86 -1.79
CA LYS A 231 -12.49 21.30 -1.80
C LYS A 231 -11.92 21.73 -0.47
N VAL A 232 -10.79 22.44 -0.51
CA VAL A 232 -10.12 22.99 0.66
C VAL A 232 -10.40 24.48 0.71
N VAL A 233 -11.05 24.93 1.78
CA VAL A 233 -11.43 26.32 2.01
C VAL A 233 -10.62 26.84 3.18
N GLY A 234 -9.86 27.92 2.98
CA GLY A 234 -9.09 28.55 4.05
C GLY A 234 -9.98 29.22 5.10
N LYS A 235 -9.41 29.52 6.28
CA LYS A 235 -10.08 30.30 7.35
C LYS A 235 -10.73 31.61 6.91
N ASP A 236 -10.27 32.21 5.80
CA ASP A 236 -10.86 33.43 5.23
C ASP A 236 -12.13 33.16 4.40
N GLY A 237 -12.56 31.90 4.32
CA GLY A 237 -13.75 31.45 3.59
C GLY A 237 -13.53 31.34 2.08
N LYS A 238 -12.29 31.49 1.60
CA LYS A 238 -11.99 31.39 0.16
C LYS A 238 -11.45 30.02 -0.20
N LEU A 239 -11.69 29.64 -1.45
CA LEU A 239 -11.05 28.49 -2.07
C LEU A 239 -9.53 28.63 -1.95
N ASN A 240 -8.90 27.62 -1.34
CA ASN A 240 -7.46 27.50 -1.26
C ASN A 240 -6.94 26.55 -2.35
N SER A 241 -7.52 25.35 -2.42
CA SER A 241 -7.12 24.29 -3.35
C SER A 241 -8.21 23.22 -3.47
N TYR A 242 -7.98 22.22 -4.30
CA TYR A 242 -8.67 20.94 -4.27
C TYR A 242 -7.66 19.82 -3.96
N ILE A 243 -8.09 18.77 -3.28
CA ILE A 243 -7.36 17.51 -3.15
C ILE A 243 -8.09 16.50 -4.02
N LEU A 244 -7.38 15.91 -4.96
CA LEU A 244 -7.83 14.77 -5.74
C LEU A 244 -7.41 13.51 -5.01
N GLN A 245 -8.35 12.61 -4.76
CA GLN A 245 -8.04 11.24 -4.35
C GLN A 245 -8.19 10.34 -5.56
N MET A 246 -7.10 9.67 -5.91
CA MET A 246 -6.97 8.81 -7.08
C MET A 246 -6.49 7.43 -6.64
N SER A 247 -6.76 6.43 -7.47
CA SER A 247 -6.18 5.09 -7.32
C SER A 247 -5.79 4.53 -8.67
N THR A 248 -4.79 3.67 -8.68
CA THR A 248 -4.34 2.97 -9.89
C THR A 248 -3.73 1.63 -9.52
N LYS A 249 -3.50 0.76 -10.50
CA LYS A 249 -2.89 -0.55 -10.29
C LYS A 249 -1.43 -0.53 -10.75
N GLY A 250 -0.52 -0.57 -9.78
CA GLY A 250 0.92 -0.72 -9.95
C GLY A 250 1.36 -2.17 -10.17
N TYR A 251 2.64 -2.44 -9.98
CA TYR A 251 3.21 -3.79 -10.07
C TYR A 251 2.89 -4.65 -8.84
N GLY A 252 3.06 -4.07 -7.65
CA GLY A 252 2.87 -4.73 -6.36
C GLY A 252 1.46 -4.58 -5.79
N GLY A 253 0.58 -3.82 -6.44
CA GLY A 253 -0.83 -3.75 -6.07
C GLY A 253 -1.48 -2.42 -6.42
N ASN A 254 -2.52 -2.06 -5.67
CA ASN A 254 -3.12 -0.74 -5.79
C ASN A 254 -2.17 0.33 -5.24
N ILE A 255 -2.14 1.46 -5.92
CA ILE A 255 -1.45 2.68 -5.49
C ILE A 255 -2.55 3.73 -5.31
N ASP A 256 -2.71 4.19 -4.08
CA ASP A 256 -3.56 5.33 -3.75
C ASP A 256 -2.72 6.61 -3.79
N ILE A 257 -3.31 7.67 -4.31
CA ILE A 257 -2.62 8.94 -4.57
C ILE A 257 -3.50 10.07 -4.08
N LEU A 258 -2.94 10.95 -3.27
CA LEU A 258 -3.55 12.25 -2.98
C LEU A 258 -2.78 13.35 -3.67
N THR A 259 -3.46 14.16 -4.47
CA THR A 259 -2.85 15.25 -5.23
C THR A 259 -3.55 16.56 -4.90
N ARG A 260 -2.82 17.51 -4.34
CA ARG A 260 -3.30 18.87 -4.12
C ARG A 260 -3.12 19.69 -5.40
N ILE A 261 -4.18 20.36 -5.84
CA ILE A 261 -4.19 21.22 -7.03
C ILE A 261 -4.80 22.59 -6.74
N ASN A 262 -4.41 23.61 -7.51
CA ASN A 262 -5.08 24.91 -7.50
C ASN A 262 -6.34 24.94 -8.38
N ASP A 263 -6.99 26.10 -8.46
CA ASP A 263 -8.20 26.35 -9.27
C ASP A 263 -7.97 26.34 -10.79
N GLU A 264 -6.70 26.44 -11.20
CA GLU A 264 -6.19 26.28 -12.58
C GLU A 264 -5.64 24.86 -12.86
N TYR A 265 -5.93 23.90 -11.97
CA TYR A 265 -5.55 22.49 -12.11
C TYR A 265 -4.03 22.25 -12.18
N ARG A 266 -3.23 23.12 -11.54
CA ARG A 266 -1.79 22.90 -11.32
C ARG A 266 -1.56 22.14 -10.04
N VAL A 267 -0.72 21.12 -10.10
CA VAL A 267 -0.31 20.32 -8.94
C VAL A 267 0.61 21.14 -8.04
N PHE A 268 0.26 21.21 -6.75
CA PHE A 268 1.12 21.72 -5.69
C PHE A 268 1.96 20.62 -5.06
N LYS A 269 1.36 19.46 -4.77
CA LYS A 269 2.02 18.32 -4.15
C LYS A 269 1.21 17.06 -4.42
N SER A 270 1.90 15.93 -4.57
CA SER A 270 1.27 14.60 -4.63
C SER A 270 1.98 13.69 -3.63
N ILE A 271 1.21 12.84 -2.96
CA ILE A 271 1.70 11.84 -2.00
C ILE A 271 0.99 10.51 -2.24
N PHE A 272 1.56 9.42 -1.74
CA PHE A 272 1.09 8.06 -1.98
C PHE A 272 0.76 7.37 -0.64
N PRO A 273 -0.46 7.54 -0.11
CA PRO A 273 -0.79 7.06 1.24
C PRO A 273 -0.72 5.54 1.39
N SER A 274 -0.87 4.81 0.28
CA SER A 274 -0.84 3.35 0.26
C SER A 274 -0.31 2.86 -1.09
N GLN A 275 0.71 2.02 -1.04
CA GLN A 275 1.33 1.36 -2.18
C GLN A 275 2.11 0.12 -1.68
N ASN A 276 2.25 -0.89 -2.53
CA ASN A 276 3.02 -2.11 -2.25
C ASN A 276 4.04 -2.41 -3.35
N GLU A 277 4.51 -1.39 -4.04
CA GLU A 277 5.49 -1.51 -5.11
C GLU A 277 6.86 -1.96 -4.55
N THR A 278 7.66 -2.63 -5.39
CA THR A 278 8.98 -3.10 -4.99
C THR A 278 9.86 -1.93 -4.52
N PRO A 279 10.45 -2.00 -3.30
CA PRO A 279 11.39 -0.99 -2.81
C PRO A 279 12.52 -0.71 -3.81
N ASP A 280 13.00 0.53 -3.85
CA ASP A 280 14.04 1.03 -4.79
C ASP A 280 13.72 0.94 -6.29
N LEU A 281 12.56 0.40 -6.66
CA LEU A 281 12.03 0.40 -8.02
C LEU A 281 10.73 1.20 -8.05
N GLY A 282 9.58 0.53 -8.02
CA GLY A 282 8.28 1.21 -8.04
C GLY A 282 8.02 2.01 -6.76
N GLY A 283 8.55 1.55 -5.61
CA GLY A 283 8.46 2.28 -4.34
C GLY A 283 9.16 3.64 -4.37
N TYR A 284 9.98 3.93 -5.39
CA TYR A 284 10.58 5.25 -5.61
C TYR A 284 9.54 6.38 -5.74
N ILE A 285 8.26 6.06 -5.97
CA ILE A 285 7.18 7.05 -5.92
C ILE A 285 7.09 7.78 -4.56
N ASP A 286 7.48 7.14 -3.46
CA ASP A 286 7.50 7.75 -2.12
C ASP A 286 8.69 8.67 -1.87
N ASP A 287 9.69 8.65 -2.75
CA ASP A 287 10.86 9.51 -2.65
C ASP A 287 10.48 10.98 -2.92
N GLU A 288 11.03 11.90 -2.13
CA GLU A 288 10.77 13.33 -2.28
C GLU A 288 11.17 13.86 -3.65
N VAL A 289 12.21 13.33 -4.30
CA VAL A 289 12.58 13.71 -5.67
C VAL A 289 11.47 13.36 -6.65
N TYR A 290 10.86 12.16 -6.51
CA TYR A 290 9.75 11.76 -7.36
C TYR A 290 8.51 12.62 -7.10
N LYS A 291 8.11 12.79 -5.84
CA LYS A 291 6.98 13.67 -5.45
C LYS A 291 7.16 15.09 -5.97
N ASN A 292 8.37 15.64 -5.84
CA ASN A 292 8.71 16.98 -6.33
C ASN A 292 8.69 17.07 -7.86
N SER A 293 8.96 15.97 -8.58
CA SER A 293 8.85 15.95 -10.04
C SER A 293 7.41 16.15 -10.56
N LEU A 294 6.41 15.90 -9.72
CA LEU A 294 4.99 16.09 -10.05
C LEU A 294 4.51 17.52 -9.80
N VAL A 295 5.28 18.34 -9.08
CA VAL A 295 4.93 19.73 -8.77
C VAL A 295 4.88 20.56 -10.05
N GLY A 296 3.82 21.35 -10.20
CA GLY A 296 3.59 22.18 -11.39
C GLY A 296 2.99 21.43 -12.58
N LEU A 297 2.75 20.12 -12.48
CA LEU A 297 2.05 19.36 -13.50
C LEU A 297 0.67 19.97 -13.79
N ASN A 298 0.31 20.03 -15.07
CA ASN A 298 -0.86 20.72 -15.57
C ASN A 298 -1.95 19.73 -16.00
N LEU A 299 -3.01 19.67 -15.20
CA LEU A 299 -4.15 18.77 -15.37
C LEU A 299 -5.37 19.46 -16.00
N ASP A 300 -5.20 20.64 -16.61
CA ASP A 300 -6.31 21.40 -17.19
C ASP A 300 -7.05 20.61 -18.29
N LYS A 301 -8.35 20.90 -18.45
CA LYS A 301 -9.29 20.25 -19.37
C LYS A 301 -9.00 20.46 -20.87
N ASN A 302 -8.30 21.52 -21.29
CA ASN A 302 -8.06 21.92 -22.69
C ASN A 302 -7.10 21.00 -23.46
N PHE A 303 -6.93 19.80 -22.95
CA PHE A 303 -5.69 19.05 -22.94
C PHE A 303 -5.97 17.56 -22.98
N LEU A 304 -7.25 17.16 -23.02
CA LEU A 304 -7.76 15.84 -23.37
C LEU A 304 -7.06 15.23 -24.60
N THR A 305 -6.56 16.06 -25.52
CA THR A 305 -5.85 15.62 -26.73
C THR A 305 -4.35 15.40 -26.53
N LYS A 306 -3.81 15.63 -25.32
CA LYS A 306 -2.40 15.47 -24.96
C LYS A 306 -2.29 14.76 -23.61
N ALA A 307 -2.17 13.44 -23.64
CA ALA A 307 -1.93 12.62 -22.44
C ALA A 307 -0.66 13.05 -21.68
N ILE A 308 -0.62 12.71 -20.40
CA ILE A 308 0.59 12.73 -19.58
C ILE A 308 1.68 11.92 -20.27
N LYS A 309 2.95 12.31 -20.11
CA LYS A 309 4.08 11.67 -20.81
C LYS A 309 5.15 11.23 -19.83
N LEU A 310 5.53 9.96 -19.93
CA LEU A 310 6.70 9.44 -19.22
C LEU A 310 7.99 9.94 -19.86
N ARG A 311 8.87 10.55 -19.05
CA ARG A 311 10.19 11.05 -19.48
C ARG A 311 11.25 10.76 -18.44
N GLU A 312 12.45 10.41 -18.88
CA GLU A 312 13.62 10.34 -17.99
C GLU A 312 14.01 11.71 -17.40
N ASN A 313 13.72 12.79 -18.13
CA ASN A 313 13.99 14.17 -17.73
C ASN A 313 12.74 15.03 -18.00
N PRO A 314 11.76 15.06 -17.09
CA PRO A 314 10.53 15.80 -17.29
C PRO A 314 10.81 17.31 -17.32
N THR A 315 10.42 17.97 -18.41
CA THR A 315 10.60 19.43 -18.59
C THR A 315 9.34 20.11 -19.11
N GLY A 316 8.43 19.37 -19.73
CA GLY A 316 7.11 19.86 -20.10
C GLY A 316 6.13 19.83 -18.94
N GLU A 317 5.13 20.71 -18.99
CA GLU A 317 4.04 20.82 -17.99
C GLU A 317 3.15 19.55 -17.87
N LYS A 318 3.48 18.49 -18.61
CA LYS A 318 2.77 17.18 -18.64
C LYS A 318 3.71 15.99 -18.62
N ASP A 319 5.01 16.27 -18.52
CA ASP A 319 5.98 15.20 -18.41
C ASP A 319 6.04 14.79 -16.94
N ILE A 320 5.88 13.51 -16.67
CA ILE A 320 6.17 12.93 -15.35
C ILE A 320 7.41 12.06 -15.46
N LEU A 321 8.13 11.91 -14.36
CA LEU A 321 9.35 11.13 -14.32
C LEU A 321 9.07 9.65 -14.61
N LEU A 322 9.82 9.10 -15.58
CA LEU A 322 9.89 7.66 -15.83
C LEU A 322 10.83 7.04 -14.79
N ILE A 323 10.32 6.06 -14.05
CA ILE A 323 11.12 5.31 -13.08
C ILE A 323 11.84 4.18 -13.81
N SER A 324 13.17 4.26 -13.87
CA SER A 324 14.01 3.24 -14.51
C SER A 324 13.82 1.89 -13.81
N GLY A 325 13.52 0.84 -14.58
CA GLY A 325 13.27 -0.50 -14.03
C GLY A 325 11.86 -0.73 -13.48
N ALA A 326 11.05 0.32 -13.29
CA ALA A 326 9.67 0.23 -12.79
C ALA A 326 8.66 0.79 -13.81
N THR A 327 8.65 0.20 -15.00
CA THR A 327 7.79 0.65 -16.12
C THR A 327 6.30 0.53 -15.79
N ILE A 328 5.88 -0.53 -15.08
CA ILE A 328 4.47 -0.77 -14.74
C ILE A 328 3.99 0.31 -13.76
N THR A 329 4.75 0.57 -12.70
CA THR A 329 4.48 1.67 -11.75
C THR A 329 4.39 3.01 -12.47
N SER A 330 5.36 3.33 -13.33
CA SER A 330 5.37 4.58 -14.09
C SER A 330 4.10 4.74 -14.94
N GLN A 331 3.69 3.69 -15.64
CA GLN A 331 2.45 3.67 -16.43
C GLN A 331 1.20 3.76 -15.56
N ALA A 332 1.21 3.17 -14.36
CA ALA A 332 0.11 3.25 -13.41
C ALA A 332 -0.10 4.71 -12.95
N ILE A 333 0.97 5.43 -12.60
CA ILE A 333 0.92 6.85 -12.25
C ILE A 333 0.44 7.68 -13.44
N GLN A 334 0.95 7.40 -14.66
CA GLN A 334 0.48 8.05 -15.88
C GLN A 334 -1.04 7.90 -16.06
N LYS A 335 -1.57 6.67 -15.94
CA LYS A 335 -3.01 6.38 -16.03
C LYS A 335 -3.82 7.13 -14.98
N ALA A 336 -3.32 7.21 -13.74
CA ALA A 336 -4.00 7.91 -12.66
C ALA A 336 -4.25 9.38 -13.02
N PHE A 337 -3.20 10.07 -13.49
CA PHE A 337 -3.30 11.47 -13.90
C PHE A 337 -4.08 11.68 -15.20
N ASP A 338 -4.01 10.75 -16.15
CA ASP A 338 -4.86 10.79 -17.36
C ASP A 338 -6.35 10.68 -17.00
N GLY A 339 -6.72 9.73 -16.13
CA GLY A 339 -8.09 9.61 -15.62
C GLY A 339 -8.54 10.81 -14.79
N ALA A 340 -7.64 11.43 -14.03
CA ALA A 340 -7.93 12.69 -13.34
C ALA A 340 -8.26 13.83 -14.31
N ILE A 341 -7.52 13.96 -15.42
CA ILE A 341 -7.82 14.96 -16.46
C ILE A 341 -9.21 14.75 -17.06
N GLU A 342 -9.60 13.51 -17.32
CA GLU A 342 -10.93 13.16 -17.84
C GLU A 342 -12.05 13.58 -16.87
N GLY A 343 -11.90 13.26 -15.58
CA GLY A 343 -12.84 13.65 -14.54
C GLY A 343 -12.91 15.16 -14.33
N LEU A 344 -11.76 15.84 -14.35
CA LEU A 344 -11.67 17.30 -14.16
C LEU A 344 -12.40 18.09 -15.27
N VAL A 345 -12.52 17.53 -16.48
CA VAL A 345 -13.31 18.14 -17.56
C VAL A 345 -14.78 18.21 -17.19
N GLN A 346 -15.30 17.17 -16.54
CA GLN A 346 -16.68 17.12 -16.07
C GLN A 346 -16.86 17.96 -14.80
N PHE A 347 -15.86 17.91 -13.90
CA PHE A 347 -15.83 18.68 -12.66
C PHE A 347 -15.99 20.19 -12.91
N ASP A 348 -15.33 20.72 -13.95
CA ASP A 348 -15.40 22.14 -14.29
C ASP A 348 -16.84 22.64 -14.55
N LYS A 349 -17.74 21.74 -14.97
CA LYS A 349 -19.16 22.06 -15.20
C LYS A 349 -19.95 22.20 -13.90
N VAL A 350 -19.50 21.57 -12.81
CA VAL A 350 -20.24 21.45 -11.54
C VAL A 350 -19.56 22.16 -10.37
N LYS A 351 -18.26 22.48 -10.45
CA LYS A 351 -17.45 23.02 -9.34
C LYS A 351 -17.92 24.36 -8.75
N ASN A 352 -18.77 25.10 -9.47
CA ASN A 352 -19.27 26.41 -9.03
C ASN A 352 -20.65 26.33 -8.35
N ASP A 353 -21.29 25.16 -8.30
CA ASP A 353 -22.54 24.98 -7.56
C ASP A 353 -22.23 24.42 -6.17
N GLU A 354 -22.34 25.27 -5.15
CA GLU A 354 -22.06 24.92 -3.75
C GLU A 354 -22.95 23.80 -3.23
N LYS A 355 -24.10 23.52 -3.85
CA LYS A 355 -24.98 22.41 -3.44
C LYS A 355 -24.40 21.04 -3.74
N ASN A 356 -23.41 20.97 -4.64
CA ASN A 356 -22.71 19.74 -4.94
C ASN A 356 -21.61 19.43 -3.93
N PHE A 357 -21.39 20.29 -2.93
CA PHE A 357 -20.36 20.10 -1.92
C PHE A 357 -20.98 19.88 -0.55
N GLU A 358 -20.57 18.80 0.11
CA GLU A 358 -20.96 18.48 1.48
C GLU A 358 -19.78 18.65 2.41
N LYS A 359 -20.01 19.20 3.60
CA LYS A 359 -18.94 19.42 4.58
C LYS A 359 -18.37 18.07 5.05
N LEU A 360 -17.06 17.96 5.00
CA LEU A 360 -16.32 16.80 5.50
C LEU A 360 -15.93 17.03 6.96
N ASP A 361 -16.28 16.08 7.84
CA ASP A 361 -15.90 16.10 9.25
C ASP A 361 -14.54 15.41 9.43
N VAL A 362 -13.48 16.20 9.25
CA VAL A 362 -12.10 15.69 9.30
C VAL A 362 -11.73 15.19 10.70
N ASP A 363 -12.23 15.83 11.76
CA ASP A 363 -11.94 15.42 13.14
C ASP A 363 -12.52 14.02 13.42
N ALA A 364 -13.79 13.80 13.05
CA ALA A 364 -14.43 12.48 13.19
C ALA A 364 -13.74 11.40 12.34
N LEU A 365 -13.24 11.75 11.15
CA LEU A 365 -12.50 10.82 10.29
C LEU A 365 -11.11 10.49 10.83
N MET A 366 -10.45 11.44 11.51
CA MET A 366 -9.17 11.21 12.18
C MET A 366 -9.35 10.28 13.39
N GLU A 367 -10.39 10.51 14.19
CA GLU A 367 -10.74 9.61 15.30
C GLU A 367 -11.04 8.19 14.79
N ALA A 368 -11.83 8.06 13.72
CA ALA A 368 -12.14 6.77 13.13
C ALA A 368 -10.91 6.05 12.55
N SER A 369 -9.93 6.78 12.00
CA SER A 369 -8.69 6.18 11.47
C SER A 369 -7.71 5.75 12.57
N GLU A 370 -7.79 6.34 13.76
CA GLU A 370 -7.05 5.92 14.95
C GLU A 370 -7.67 4.68 15.60
N ASP A 371 -9.00 4.62 15.71
CA ASP A 371 -9.74 3.47 16.26
C ASP A 371 -9.58 2.19 15.40
N ASP A 372 -9.50 2.35 14.07
CA ASP A 372 -9.36 1.21 13.15
C ASP A 372 -7.97 0.54 13.29
N LYS A 373 -6.93 1.26 13.73
CA LYS A 373 -5.62 0.65 14.07
C LYS A 373 -5.71 -0.26 15.31
N GLY A 374 -6.63 0.03 16.23
CA GLY A 374 -6.83 -0.77 17.45
C GLY A 374 -7.74 -1.99 17.27
N SER A 375 -8.77 -1.90 16.40
CA SER A 375 -9.70 -3.03 16.18
C SER A 375 -9.32 -3.96 15.04
N LYS A 376 -8.62 -3.48 14.01
CA LYS A 376 -8.28 -4.28 12.82
C LYS A 376 -7.16 -5.30 13.05
N TYR A 377 -6.35 -5.11 14.10
CA TYR A 377 -5.22 -5.97 14.45
C TYR A 377 -5.42 -6.70 15.79
N ASN A 378 -6.67 -7.07 16.11
CA ASN A 378 -6.90 -7.98 17.23
C ASN A 378 -6.69 -9.44 16.79
N HIS A 379 -5.44 -9.90 16.86
CA HIS A 379 -5.08 -11.28 16.51
C HIS A 379 -5.05 -12.24 17.71
N ALA A 380 -5.87 -12.00 18.74
CA ALA A 380 -5.97 -12.92 19.89
C ALA A 380 -6.27 -14.36 19.43
N GLU A 381 -7.17 -14.51 18.45
CA GLU A 381 -7.59 -15.81 17.92
C GLU A 381 -6.45 -16.58 17.21
N ALA A 382 -5.38 -15.90 16.80
CA ALA A 382 -4.24 -16.55 16.15
C ALA A 382 -3.34 -17.34 17.11
N PHE A 383 -3.48 -17.11 18.42
CA PHE A 383 -2.64 -17.71 19.45
C PHE A 383 -3.47 -18.60 20.38
N GLU A 384 -3.22 -19.91 20.36
CA GLU A 384 -4.00 -20.90 21.14
C GLU A 384 -4.03 -20.61 22.65
N ALA A 385 -3.01 -19.94 23.18
CA ALA A 385 -2.90 -19.61 24.60
C ALA A 385 -3.69 -18.36 25.03
N VAL A 386 -4.29 -17.63 24.09
CA VAL A 386 -4.93 -16.33 24.33
C VAL A 386 -6.46 -16.47 24.18
N ASP A 387 -7.19 -16.22 25.26
CA ASP A 387 -8.66 -16.20 25.26
C ASP A 387 -9.21 -14.82 24.86
N SER A 388 -8.48 -13.75 25.18
CA SER A 388 -8.84 -12.38 24.81
C SER A 388 -7.63 -11.44 24.84
N SER A 389 -7.74 -10.30 24.17
CA SER A 389 -6.72 -9.24 24.21
C SER A 389 -7.37 -7.87 24.40
N LYS A 390 -6.57 -6.88 24.79
CA LYS A 390 -6.97 -5.46 24.82
C LYS A 390 -5.85 -4.58 24.27
N PRO A 391 -6.12 -3.65 23.35
CA PRO A 391 -5.09 -2.78 22.77
C PRO A 391 -4.46 -1.85 23.81
N LEU A 392 -3.21 -1.47 23.57
CA LEU A 392 -2.44 -0.53 24.38
C LEU A 392 -2.23 0.79 23.64
N ASP A 393 -2.17 1.89 24.39
CA ASP A 393 -2.00 3.26 23.88
C ASP A 393 -0.56 3.59 23.44
N LYS A 394 0.38 2.66 23.61
CA LYS A 394 1.81 2.81 23.30
C LYS A 394 2.42 1.49 22.85
N GLY A 395 3.60 1.61 22.24
CA GLY A 395 4.40 0.48 21.77
C GLY A 395 4.38 0.32 20.26
N THR A 396 3.56 1.08 19.53
CA THR A 396 3.64 1.14 18.07
C THR A 396 4.90 1.89 17.62
N ASN A 397 5.47 1.48 16.49
CA ASN A 397 6.58 2.15 15.81
C ASN A 397 6.53 1.80 14.32
N ASP A 398 7.56 2.20 13.56
CA ASP A 398 7.59 2.06 12.09
C ASP A 398 7.21 0.66 11.58
N GLU A 399 7.60 -0.40 12.29
CA GLU A 399 7.27 -1.79 11.91
C GLU A 399 6.25 -2.44 12.85
N VAL A 400 5.98 -1.88 14.03
CA VAL A 400 5.01 -2.43 15.00
C VAL A 400 3.72 -1.65 14.88
N ILE A 401 2.73 -2.28 14.26
CA ILE A 401 1.45 -1.67 13.91
C ILE A 401 0.45 -1.68 15.07
N ALA A 402 0.55 -2.66 15.97
CA ALA A 402 -0.27 -2.72 17.18
C ALA A 402 0.45 -3.48 18.31
N VAL A 403 0.11 -3.10 19.54
CA VAL A 403 0.48 -3.87 20.74
C VAL A 403 -0.76 -4.05 21.60
N SER A 404 -1.07 -5.30 21.95
CA SER A 404 -2.22 -5.64 22.78
C SER A 404 -1.80 -6.41 24.02
N GLN A 405 -2.42 -6.13 25.16
CA GLN A 405 -2.32 -6.94 26.36
C GLN A 405 -3.13 -8.23 26.20
N ALA A 406 -2.49 -9.39 26.38
CA ALA A 406 -3.08 -10.71 26.14
C ALA A 406 -3.49 -11.41 27.44
N TYR A 407 -4.61 -12.12 27.41
CA TYR A 407 -5.22 -12.77 28.58
C TYR A 407 -5.57 -14.24 28.30
N ALA A 408 -5.33 -15.11 29.28
CA ALA A 408 -5.91 -16.45 29.39
C ALA A 408 -6.90 -16.43 30.57
N GLY A 409 -8.19 -16.50 30.26
CA GLY A 409 -9.27 -16.13 31.17
C GLY A 409 -9.09 -14.71 31.69
N ASP A 410 -9.10 -14.54 33.02
CA ASP A 410 -8.88 -13.24 33.66
C ASP A 410 -7.38 -12.93 33.90
N LYS A 411 -6.47 -13.84 33.54
CA LYS A 411 -5.05 -13.70 33.81
C LYS A 411 -4.34 -13.08 32.61
N GLU A 412 -3.71 -11.93 32.82
CA GLU A 412 -2.75 -11.37 31.87
C GLU A 412 -1.55 -12.32 31.71
N ILE A 413 -1.28 -12.72 30.47
CA ILE A 413 -0.20 -13.65 30.12
C ILE A 413 0.93 -12.98 29.34
N GLY A 414 0.71 -11.80 28.77
CA GLY A 414 1.74 -11.13 27.98
C GLY A 414 1.23 -10.00 27.09
N ARG A 415 1.95 -9.78 26.00
CA ARG A 415 1.64 -8.85 24.91
C ARG A 415 1.54 -9.62 23.60
N ILE A 416 0.57 -9.30 22.77
CA ILE A 416 0.62 -9.56 21.33
C ILE A 416 1.26 -8.33 20.70
N ILE A 417 2.32 -8.53 19.94
CA ILE A 417 3.00 -7.48 19.17
C ILE A 417 2.81 -7.81 17.71
N ASP A 418 2.01 -7.00 17.02
CA ASP A 418 1.72 -7.13 15.60
C ASP A 418 2.72 -6.32 14.81
N VAL A 419 3.38 -6.99 13.87
CA VAL A 419 4.52 -6.49 13.12
C VAL A 419 4.23 -6.56 11.64
N ASN A 420 4.61 -5.50 10.93
CA ASN A 420 4.54 -5.34 9.49
C ASN A 420 5.93 -4.94 9.00
N VAL A 421 6.52 -5.75 8.12
CA VAL A 421 7.86 -5.52 7.57
C VAL A 421 7.90 -5.83 6.09
N ASP A 422 8.80 -5.18 5.38
CA ASP A 422 9.07 -5.48 3.98
C ASP A 422 9.74 -6.86 3.82
N GLY A 423 9.14 -7.72 3.01
CA GLY A 423 9.74 -8.95 2.49
C GLY A 423 10.28 -8.77 1.07
N PHE A 424 10.71 -9.87 0.44
CA PHE A 424 11.17 -9.85 -0.94
C PHE A 424 10.04 -9.58 -1.95
N ALA A 425 8.90 -10.23 -1.73
CA ALA A 425 7.77 -10.26 -2.67
C ALA A 425 6.56 -9.45 -2.18
N GLY A 426 6.73 -8.70 -1.08
CA GLY A 426 5.72 -7.83 -0.51
C GLY A 426 5.84 -7.77 1.01
N VAL A 427 4.87 -7.11 1.64
CA VAL A 427 4.78 -7.01 3.09
C VAL A 427 4.58 -8.39 3.73
N ILE A 428 5.27 -8.60 4.85
CA ILE A 428 5.08 -9.73 5.76
C ILE A 428 4.45 -9.20 7.04
N GLU A 429 3.26 -9.69 7.35
CA GLU A 429 2.54 -9.39 8.59
C GLU A 429 2.63 -10.61 9.50
N TYR A 430 3.11 -10.41 10.72
CA TYR A 430 3.20 -11.46 11.72
C TYR A 430 3.01 -10.90 13.12
N GLY A 431 2.62 -11.78 14.05
CA GLY A 431 2.52 -11.45 15.45
C GLY A 431 3.43 -12.29 16.32
N LEU A 432 3.84 -11.68 17.43
CA LEU A 432 4.59 -12.30 18.52
C LEU A 432 3.72 -12.32 19.77
N LEU A 433 3.48 -13.49 20.33
CA LEU A 433 2.98 -13.60 21.71
C LEU A 433 4.20 -13.56 22.64
N VAL A 434 4.35 -12.46 23.36
CA VAL A 434 5.48 -12.22 24.27
C VAL A 434 4.99 -12.25 25.70
N SER A 435 5.56 -13.10 26.55
CA SER A 435 5.21 -13.16 27.97
C SER A 435 5.54 -11.85 28.70
N ASN A 436 4.99 -11.68 29.91
CA ASN A 436 5.28 -10.50 30.74
C ASN A 436 6.78 -10.37 31.09
N GLU A 437 7.51 -11.47 31.05
CA GLU A 437 8.96 -11.51 31.22
C GLU A 437 9.75 -11.12 29.97
N GLY A 438 9.08 -10.94 28.82
CA GLY A 438 9.68 -10.59 27.54
C GLY A 438 10.11 -11.77 26.68
N ILE A 439 9.66 -12.99 26.99
CA ILE A 439 10.00 -14.18 26.21
C ILE A 439 8.96 -14.38 25.12
N VAL A 440 9.38 -14.58 23.87
CA VAL A 440 8.49 -14.98 22.78
C VAL A 440 7.98 -16.40 23.04
N GLU A 441 6.70 -16.54 23.33
CA GLU A 441 6.03 -17.83 23.57
C GLU A 441 5.49 -18.42 22.26
N ASP A 442 5.09 -17.57 21.32
CA ASP A 442 4.61 -18.01 20.00
C ASP A 442 4.85 -16.94 18.92
N PHE A 443 4.89 -17.39 17.66
CA PHE A 443 5.13 -16.57 16.48
C PHE A 443 4.22 -17.04 15.35
N LYS A 444 3.43 -16.12 14.77
CA LYS A 444 2.42 -16.42 13.75
C LYS A 444 2.55 -15.45 12.60
N VAL A 445 2.74 -15.97 11.39
CA VAL A 445 2.66 -15.19 10.17
C VAL A 445 1.19 -15.13 9.75
N TYR A 446 0.63 -13.93 9.64
CA TYR A 446 -0.76 -13.68 9.24
C TYR A 446 -0.87 -13.60 7.72
N ASN A 447 0.09 -12.92 7.10
CA ASN A 447 0.09 -12.67 5.68
C ASN A 447 1.54 -12.55 5.18
N HIS A 448 1.81 -13.13 4.02
CA HIS A 448 3.06 -12.88 3.28
C HIS A 448 2.85 -13.23 1.81
N SER A 449 3.66 -12.62 0.94
CA SER A 449 3.73 -12.99 -0.48
C SER A 449 5.06 -13.63 -0.88
N GLU A 450 5.88 -13.98 0.11
CA GLU A 450 7.22 -14.53 -0.11
C GLU A 450 7.23 -15.81 -0.98
N THR A 451 8.31 -15.96 -1.76
CA THR A 451 8.46 -17.07 -2.70
C THR A 451 8.61 -18.41 -1.99
N GLU A 452 7.81 -19.41 -2.40
CA GLU A 452 7.89 -20.81 -1.97
C GLU A 452 9.31 -21.40 -2.16
N GLY A 453 9.79 -22.15 -1.17
CA GLY A 453 11.15 -22.69 -1.15
C GLY A 453 12.27 -21.67 -0.91
N TYR A 454 11.91 -20.40 -0.68
CA TYR A 454 12.78 -19.32 -0.23
C TYR A 454 12.14 -18.64 0.98
N GLY A 455 11.68 -17.40 0.86
CA GLY A 455 11.17 -16.59 1.98
C GLY A 455 9.90 -17.13 2.64
N ALA A 456 9.09 -17.93 1.93
CA ALA A 456 7.89 -18.54 2.51
C ALA A 456 8.20 -19.47 3.71
N GLU A 457 9.46 -19.92 3.85
CA GLU A 457 9.92 -20.70 5.01
C GLU A 457 9.61 -19.99 6.35
N ILE A 458 9.48 -18.66 6.35
CA ILE A 458 9.10 -17.88 7.54
C ILE A 458 7.76 -18.34 8.16
N ALA A 459 6.84 -18.87 7.33
CA ALA A 459 5.54 -19.36 7.76
C ALA A 459 5.52 -20.87 8.06
N GLU A 460 6.64 -21.58 7.92
CA GLU A 460 6.74 -23.00 8.28
C GLU A 460 6.95 -23.21 9.78
N ASP A 461 6.32 -24.24 10.36
CA ASP A 461 6.42 -24.54 11.79
C ASP A 461 7.86 -24.79 12.25
N SER A 462 8.68 -25.37 11.36
CA SER A 462 10.11 -25.62 11.57
C SER A 462 10.90 -24.34 11.84
N PHE A 463 10.50 -23.23 11.22
CA PHE A 463 11.11 -21.91 11.38
C PHE A 463 10.49 -21.15 12.55
N LYS A 464 9.16 -21.18 12.70
CA LYS A 464 8.45 -20.54 13.83
C LYS A 464 9.01 -20.98 15.19
N ASP A 465 9.33 -22.27 15.32
CA ASP A 465 9.90 -22.81 16.56
C ASP A 465 11.31 -22.27 16.88
N LYS A 466 12.04 -21.71 15.89
CA LYS A 466 13.33 -21.04 16.12
C LYS A 466 13.17 -19.65 16.74
N ILE A 467 12.03 -18.99 16.52
CA ILE A 467 11.73 -17.66 17.06
C ILE A 467 11.21 -17.74 18.50
N LYS A 468 10.58 -18.87 18.87
CA LYS A 468 10.16 -19.13 20.25
C LYS A 468 11.36 -19.16 21.20
N GLY A 469 11.20 -18.52 22.35
CA GLY A 469 12.21 -18.45 23.40
C GLY A 469 13.17 -17.27 23.30
N LEU A 470 13.08 -16.44 22.26
CA LEU A 470 13.82 -15.18 22.19
C LEU A 470 13.39 -14.24 23.33
N ASP A 471 14.35 -13.55 23.97
CA ASP A 471 14.13 -12.71 25.14
C ASP A 471 14.26 -11.23 24.78
N LEU A 472 13.14 -10.57 24.52
CA LEU A 472 13.06 -9.15 24.15
C LEU A 472 13.43 -8.24 25.33
N SER A 473 13.32 -8.72 26.58
CA SER A 473 13.62 -7.89 27.76
C SER A 473 15.12 -7.72 28.01
N LYS A 474 15.93 -8.69 27.56
CA LYS A 474 17.39 -8.70 27.74
C LYS A 474 18.17 -8.42 26.47
N THR A 475 17.50 -8.43 25.32
CA THR A 475 18.12 -8.21 24.02
C THR A 475 18.04 -6.73 23.67
N LYS A 476 19.19 -6.13 23.34
CA LYS A 476 19.22 -4.75 22.83
C LYS A 476 18.85 -4.69 21.35
N GLU A 477 19.39 -5.63 20.59
CA GLU A 477 19.14 -5.84 19.17
C GLU A 477 19.46 -7.31 18.85
N PHE A 478 18.66 -7.92 18.00
CA PHE A 478 18.91 -9.19 17.35
C PHE A 478 19.74 -9.00 16.09
N LYS A 479 20.67 -9.91 15.86
CA LYS A 479 21.46 -10.01 14.62
C LYS A 479 21.35 -11.40 14.02
N ASN A 480 21.65 -11.48 12.73
CA ASN A 480 21.76 -12.77 12.06
C ASN A 480 22.84 -13.63 12.76
N GLY A 481 22.44 -14.82 13.22
CA GLY A 481 23.29 -15.71 14.01
C GLY A 481 23.09 -15.65 15.53
N ASP A 482 22.28 -14.73 16.08
CA ASP A 482 21.88 -14.70 17.49
C ASP A 482 20.78 -15.74 17.80
N ASN A 483 20.96 -16.98 17.32
CA ASN A 483 19.96 -18.06 17.24
C ASN A 483 18.78 -17.78 16.29
N ILE A 484 18.77 -16.65 15.59
CA ILE A 484 17.91 -16.41 14.43
C ILE A 484 18.74 -16.80 13.20
N GLU A 485 18.59 -18.05 12.75
CA GLU A 485 19.18 -18.48 11.48
C GLU A 485 18.41 -17.83 10.34
N GLY A 486 19.11 -17.15 9.44
CA GLY A 486 18.50 -16.62 8.23
C GLY A 486 17.88 -17.71 7.36
N ILE A 487 16.81 -17.35 6.66
CA ILE A 487 16.13 -18.23 5.71
C ILE A 487 17.05 -18.40 4.49
N SER A 488 17.30 -19.65 4.10
CA SER A 488 18.32 -19.95 3.10
C SER A 488 17.95 -19.38 1.74
N GLY A 489 18.78 -18.47 1.22
CA GLY A 489 18.53 -17.83 -0.08
C GLY A 489 17.44 -16.76 -0.07
N ALA A 490 16.92 -16.37 1.10
CA ALA A 490 15.89 -15.34 1.26
C ALA A 490 16.38 -14.20 2.17
N THR A 491 17.37 -13.45 1.67
CA THR A 491 18.04 -12.40 2.45
C THR A 491 17.08 -11.28 2.85
N PHE A 492 16.25 -10.78 1.93
CA PHE A 492 15.29 -9.71 2.20
C PHE A 492 14.25 -10.11 3.26
N THR A 493 13.71 -11.33 3.17
CA THR A 493 12.82 -11.91 4.19
C THR A 493 13.48 -11.96 5.56
N THR A 494 14.74 -12.39 5.60
CA THR A 494 15.52 -12.52 6.83
C THR A 494 15.78 -11.15 7.46
N ASP A 495 16.15 -10.17 6.63
CA ASP A 495 16.44 -8.82 7.09
C ASP A 495 15.17 -8.13 7.59
N GLY A 496 14.04 -8.30 6.89
CA GLY A 496 12.72 -7.84 7.32
C GLY A 496 12.31 -8.46 8.67
N LEU A 497 12.48 -9.78 8.84
CA LEU A 497 12.23 -10.44 10.12
C LEU A 497 13.08 -9.85 11.25
N ILE A 498 14.39 -9.67 11.03
CA ILE A 498 15.30 -9.11 12.05
C ILE A 498 14.92 -7.66 12.39
N LYS A 499 14.58 -6.85 11.38
CA LYS A 499 14.10 -5.48 11.55
C LYS A 499 12.84 -5.46 12.43
N GLY A 500 11.86 -6.29 12.11
CA GLY A 500 10.61 -6.39 12.87
C GLY A 500 10.81 -6.91 14.30
N LEU A 501 11.69 -7.89 14.51
CA LEU A 501 12.06 -8.36 15.86
C LEU A 501 12.72 -7.25 16.69
N ASN A 502 13.57 -6.43 16.08
CA ASN A 502 14.20 -5.28 16.74
C ASN A 502 13.20 -4.17 17.06
N SER A 503 12.24 -3.94 16.17
CA SER A 503 11.11 -3.05 16.43
C SER A 503 10.22 -3.59 17.55
N ALA A 504 10.01 -4.91 17.63
CA ALA A 504 9.29 -5.56 18.71
C ALA A 504 10.00 -5.44 20.07
N VAL A 505 11.34 -5.44 20.12
CA VAL A 505 12.11 -5.15 21.34
C VAL A 505 11.76 -3.78 21.90
N LYS A 506 11.75 -2.75 21.05
CA LYS A 506 11.39 -1.37 21.44
C LYS A 506 9.94 -1.29 21.89
N ALA A 507 9.03 -1.84 21.06
CA ALA A 507 7.61 -1.90 21.36
C ALA A 507 7.31 -2.57 22.71
N PHE A 508 7.94 -3.70 22.98
CA PHE A 508 7.77 -4.41 24.25
C PHE A 508 8.25 -3.56 25.43
N ALA A 509 9.40 -2.88 25.31
CA ALA A 509 9.90 -1.99 26.34
C ALA A 509 8.92 -0.84 26.65
N ASP A 510 8.42 -0.19 25.60
CA ASP A 510 7.48 0.94 25.72
C ASP A 510 6.11 0.50 26.25
N SER A 511 5.68 -0.73 25.92
CA SER A 511 4.40 -1.29 26.36
C SER A 511 4.28 -1.53 27.87
N LYS A 512 5.41 -1.53 28.61
CA LYS A 512 5.41 -1.78 30.06
C LYS A 512 4.76 -0.65 30.86
N ASP A 513 4.83 0.57 30.33
CA ASP A 513 4.24 1.77 30.94
C ASP A 513 2.99 2.25 30.17
N ALA A 514 2.47 1.41 29.27
CA ALA A 514 1.28 1.69 28.46
C ALA A 514 -0.01 1.42 29.24
N LYS A 515 -1.05 2.17 28.90
CA LYS A 515 -2.41 1.96 29.43
C LYS A 515 -3.22 1.14 28.44
N VAL A 516 -4.07 0.29 28.99
CA VAL A 516 -5.12 -0.37 28.21
C VAL A 516 -6.08 0.69 27.71
N VAL A 517 -6.30 0.70 26.40
CA VAL A 517 -7.36 1.49 25.78
C VAL A 517 -8.67 0.78 26.13
N GLU A 518 -9.37 1.28 27.15
CA GLU A 518 -10.72 0.82 27.43
C GLU A 518 -11.64 1.43 26.37
N ASN A 519 -12.28 0.58 25.56
CA ASN A 519 -13.35 0.98 24.66
C ASN A 519 -14.31 1.93 25.40
N ALA A 520 -14.33 3.19 24.99
CA ALA A 520 -15.20 4.19 25.56
C ALA A 520 -16.64 3.90 25.13
N ASP A 521 -17.35 3.18 25.99
CA ASP A 521 -18.81 3.16 25.97
C ASP A 521 -19.30 4.53 26.50
N SER A 522 -19.42 5.50 25.59
CA SER A 522 -20.13 6.78 25.72
C SER A 522 -19.76 7.76 26.87
N ASN A 523 -19.52 9.02 26.45
CA ASN A 523 -19.63 10.28 27.19
C ASN A 523 -18.47 10.75 28.10
N GLN A 524 -17.94 11.89 27.63
CA GLN A 524 -17.54 13.12 28.34
C GLN A 524 -16.07 13.42 28.63
N ASP A 525 -15.73 14.58 28.07
CA ASP A 525 -14.93 15.69 28.60
C ASP A 525 -13.40 15.56 28.52
N GLY A 526 -12.87 16.21 27.49
CA GLY A 526 -11.45 16.42 27.30
C GLY A 526 -10.77 17.27 28.37
N LYS A 527 -9.45 17.15 28.40
CA LYS A 527 -8.47 18.23 28.54
C LYS A 527 -7.05 17.67 28.56
N ASP A 528 -6.21 18.31 27.75
CA ASP A 528 -4.78 18.58 27.92
C ASP A 528 -3.84 17.43 28.30
N ALA A 529 -2.98 17.02 27.36
CA ALA A 529 -1.58 16.70 27.67
C ALA A 529 -0.70 16.73 26.41
N ASN A 530 -0.10 17.91 26.18
CA ASN A 530 1.15 18.06 25.43
C ASN A 530 2.30 17.47 26.28
N SER A 531 3.08 16.51 25.77
CA SER A 531 4.37 16.15 26.37
C SER A 531 5.38 15.63 25.35
N ASN A 532 6.36 16.47 25.04
CA ASN A 532 7.63 16.11 24.40
C ASN A 532 8.36 15.02 25.21
N SER A 533 8.75 13.94 24.52
CA SER A 533 9.70 12.94 25.03
C SER A 533 11.14 13.44 24.79
N SER A 534 11.92 13.63 25.86
CA SER A 534 13.31 14.10 25.80
C SER A 534 14.29 12.94 26.00
N THR A 535 15.00 12.53 24.96
CA THR A 535 16.25 11.74 25.08
C THR A 535 17.38 12.66 25.55
N GLU A 536 18.12 12.25 26.58
CA GLU A 536 19.22 13.05 27.16
C GLU A 536 20.57 12.53 26.62
N HIS A 537 21.27 13.32 25.79
CA HIS A 537 22.56 12.95 25.18
C HIS A 537 23.76 13.24 26.11
N ASP A 538 24.86 12.47 25.99
CA ASP A 538 26.10 12.72 26.74
C ASP A 538 26.95 13.84 26.09
N TYR A 539 26.69 15.08 26.50
CA TYR A 539 27.36 16.26 25.95
C TYR A 539 28.83 16.40 26.33
N LYS A 540 29.38 15.57 27.23
CA LYS A 540 30.83 15.56 27.53
C LYS A 540 31.67 14.97 26.41
N SER A 541 31.03 14.35 25.42
CA SER A 541 31.66 13.89 24.19
C SER A 541 32.15 15.04 23.29
N PHE A 542 31.59 16.25 23.45
CA PHE A 542 32.01 17.44 22.72
C PHE A 542 33.29 18.05 23.29
N LYS A 543 34.17 18.49 22.40
CA LYS A 543 35.45 19.08 22.75
C LYS A 543 35.31 20.34 23.60
N GLY A 544 35.74 20.26 24.86
CA GLY A 544 35.83 21.40 25.78
C GLY A 544 34.53 21.73 26.52
N VAL A 545 33.50 20.89 26.41
CA VAL A 545 32.21 21.07 27.10
C VAL A 545 32.23 20.37 28.46
N ASP A 546 32.04 21.13 29.54
CA ASP A 546 31.98 20.61 30.91
C ASP A 546 30.54 20.63 31.48
N GLU A 547 29.71 21.59 31.03
CA GLU A 547 28.33 21.83 31.47
C GLU A 547 27.48 22.28 30.28
N VAL A 548 26.20 21.93 30.27
CA VAL A 548 25.22 22.41 29.28
C VAL A 548 23.98 23.02 29.95
N LYS A 549 23.26 23.89 29.23
CA LYS A 549 21.97 24.45 29.66
C LYS A 549 20.96 24.44 28.53
N ASP A 550 19.73 24.00 28.78
CA ASP A 550 18.68 23.97 27.77
C ASP A 550 18.35 25.37 27.24
N VAL A 551 18.12 25.45 25.92
CA VAL A 551 17.75 26.67 25.21
C VAL A 551 16.40 26.45 24.54
N ASP A 552 15.43 27.34 24.83
CA ASP A 552 14.18 27.37 24.10
C ASP A 552 14.44 27.83 22.65
N PHE A 553 13.93 27.08 21.67
CA PHE A 553 14.11 27.38 20.26
C PHE A 553 12.83 27.13 19.47
N LYS A 554 12.75 27.73 18.28
CA LYS A 554 11.69 27.40 17.32
C LYS A 554 12.06 26.07 16.67
N SER A 555 11.30 25.02 16.98
CA SER A 555 11.55 23.68 16.45
C SER A 555 11.35 23.61 14.94
N ASN A 556 12.07 22.69 14.30
CA ASN A 556 11.78 22.17 12.97
C ASN A 556 11.85 20.63 13.02
N ASP A 557 11.63 19.98 11.88
CA ASP A 557 11.55 18.52 11.73
C ASP A 557 12.88 17.79 12.02
N LYS A 558 14.02 18.50 11.99
CA LYS A 558 15.35 17.89 12.12
C LYS A 558 16.10 18.25 13.38
N VAL A 559 15.88 19.42 13.99
CA VAL A 559 16.56 19.83 15.22
C VAL A 559 15.74 19.39 16.43
N ILE A 560 16.28 18.39 17.13
CA ILE A 560 15.65 17.71 18.27
C ILE A 560 15.79 18.55 19.55
N LYS A 561 16.97 19.16 19.74
CA LYS A 561 17.30 19.89 20.97
C LYS A 561 18.41 20.91 20.73
N VAL A 562 18.37 22.01 21.49
CA VAL A 562 19.45 23.00 21.52
C VAL A 562 19.88 23.25 22.97
N VAL A 563 21.18 23.23 23.22
CA VAL A 563 21.75 23.55 24.53
C VAL A 563 22.91 24.54 24.42
N ASP A 564 23.01 25.48 25.35
CA ASP A 564 24.22 26.30 25.55
C ASP A 564 25.33 25.39 26.10
N ALA A 565 26.51 25.43 25.49
CA ALA A 565 27.67 24.65 25.90
C ALA A 565 28.67 25.52 26.67
N LEU A 566 29.08 25.07 27.85
CA LEU A 566 29.96 25.82 28.75
C LEU A 566 31.27 25.07 29.05
N SER A 567 32.36 25.82 29.10
CA SER A 567 33.69 25.39 29.56
C SER A 567 34.12 26.27 30.73
N GLU A 568 34.44 25.68 31.88
CA GLU A 568 34.78 26.42 33.12
C GLU A 568 33.79 27.56 33.47
N GLY A 569 32.49 27.35 33.20
CA GLY A 569 31.43 28.32 33.45
C GLY A 569 31.31 29.47 32.43
N LYS A 570 32.04 29.42 31.31
CA LYS A 570 31.90 30.35 30.18
C LYS A 570 31.24 29.64 28.99
N GLU A 571 30.25 30.29 28.39
CA GLU A 571 29.62 29.82 27.16
C GLU A 571 30.63 29.82 26.00
N ILE A 572 30.83 28.67 25.38
CA ILE A 572 31.74 28.46 24.25
C ILE A 572 30.99 28.29 22.92
N GLY A 573 29.69 28.05 22.97
CA GLY A 573 28.82 27.89 21.80
C GLY A 573 27.50 27.25 22.19
N ARG A 574 26.77 26.76 21.18
CA ARG A 574 25.55 25.94 21.35
C ARG A 574 25.71 24.62 20.63
N ILE A 575 25.19 23.56 21.23
CA ILE A 575 25.06 22.24 20.59
C ILE A 575 23.65 22.14 20.03
N TYR A 576 23.56 21.78 18.76
CA TYR A 576 22.32 21.51 18.05
C TYR A 576 22.24 20.01 17.80
N ASP A 577 21.39 19.33 18.55
CA ASP A 577 21.10 17.91 18.34
C ASP A 577 20.11 17.80 17.19
N ALA A 578 20.48 17.04 16.18
CA ALA A 578 19.73 16.88 14.96
C ALA A 578 19.56 15.40 14.58
N LYS A 579 18.45 15.13 13.91
CA LYS A 579 18.09 13.85 13.32
C LYS A 579 17.95 14.01 11.82
N THR A 580 18.45 13.03 11.07
CA THR A 580 18.22 12.94 9.63
C THR A 580 18.22 11.50 9.17
N THR A 581 17.64 11.24 8.01
CA THR A 581 17.64 9.90 7.40
C THR A 581 18.90 9.71 6.56
N GLY A 582 19.57 8.57 6.74
CA GLY A 582 20.62 8.04 5.87
C GLY A 582 20.17 6.73 5.20
N PHE A 583 21.04 6.12 4.40
CA PHE A 583 20.71 4.89 3.68
C PHE A 583 20.40 3.71 4.62
N GLY A 584 21.11 3.62 5.75
CA GLY A 584 20.92 2.58 6.76
C GLY A 584 19.88 2.92 7.82
N GLY A 585 19.20 4.07 7.71
CA GLY A 585 18.20 4.54 8.66
C GLY A 585 18.57 5.88 9.31
N ASP A 586 17.99 6.18 10.46
CA ASP A 586 18.18 7.48 11.09
C ASP A 586 19.59 7.69 11.65
N ILE A 587 20.13 8.87 11.36
CA ILE A 587 21.38 9.40 11.87
C ILE A 587 21.03 10.51 12.86
N GLU A 588 21.41 10.31 14.12
CA GLU A 588 21.34 11.32 15.16
C GLU A 588 22.75 11.84 15.45
N PHE A 589 22.91 13.15 15.43
CA PHE A 589 24.20 13.79 15.69
C PHE A 589 24.00 15.14 16.34
N GLY A 590 25.04 15.64 17.00
CA GLY A 590 25.07 17.00 17.51
C GLY A 590 26.21 17.81 16.90
N LEU A 591 25.94 19.10 16.68
CA LEU A 591 26.89 20.05 16.13
C LEU A 591 27.15 21.17 17.13
N LEU A 592 28.39 21.33 17.58
CA LEU A 592 28.79 22.45 18.42
C LEU A 592 29.15 23.65 17.54
N ILE A 593 28.39 24.74 17.65
CA ILE A 593 28.58 25.96 16.86
C ILE A 593 28.86 27.14 17.80
N SER A 594 29.92 27.89 17.52
CA SER A 594 30.28 29.12 18.22
C SER A 594 29.32 30.27 17.91
N LYS A 595 29.40 31.38 18.67
CA LYS A 595 28.55 32.58 18.46
C LYS A 595 28.77 33.29 17.12
N ASP A 596 29.93 33.10 16.50
CA ASP A 596 30.26 33.64 15.17
C ASP A 596 29.94 32.66 14.03
N GLY A 597 29.32 31.52 14.35
CA GLY A 597 28.80 30.55 13.38
C GLY A 597 29.82 29.50 12.96
N LYS A 598 30.97 29.42 13.62
CA LYS A 598 32.00 28.42 13.32
C LYS A 598 31.64 27.09 13.97
N ILE A 599 31.73 26.01 13.20
CA ILE A 599 31.54 24.65 13.70
C ILE A 599 32.81 24.24 14.45
N GLU A 600 32.70 24.02 15.75
CA GLU A 600 33.81 23.64 16.61
C GLU A 600 33.93 22.12 16.79
N ASP A 601 32.83 21.37 16.67
CA ASP A 601 32.82 19.91 16.78
C ASP A 601 31.57 19.26 16.17
N LEU A 602 31.69 17.98 15.79
CA LEU A 602 30.62 17.12 15.27
C LEU A 602 30.69 15.75 15.96
N VAL A 603 29.61 15.38 16.65
CA VAL A 603 29.47 14.09 17.34
C VAL A 603 28.29 13.33 16.76
N ILE A 604 28.53 12.14 16.22
CA ILE A 604 27.46 11.22 15.79
C ILE A 604 27.03 10.40 17.01
N TYR A 605 25.75 10.50 17.40
CA TYR A 605 25.17 9.77 18.53
C TYR A 605 24.71 8.37 18.13
N ASN A 606 24.02 8.28 16.99
CA ASN A 606 23.47 7.04 16.47
C ASN A 606 23.45 7.05 14.94
N GLN A 607 23.72 5.91 14.32
CA GLN A 607 23.64 5.69 12.87
C GLN A 607 23.68 4.20 12.58
N SER A 608 23.06 3.79 11.48
CA SER A 608 23.00 2.39 11.02
C SER A 608 23.49 2.21 9.57
N GLU A 609 24.27 3.18 9.07
CA GLU A 609 24.86 3.17 7.75
C GLU A 609 25.85 2.01 7.56
N THR A 610 25.95 1.55 6.31
CA THR A 610 26.88 0.49 5.91
C THR A 610 28.35 0.93 6.08
N GLU A 611 29.16 0.09 6.74
CA GLU A 611 30.62 0.28 6.85
C GLU A 611 31.27 0.40 5.46
N GLY A 612 32.14 1.41 5.29
CA GLY A 612 32.81 1.71 4.02
C GLY A 612 31.99 2.54 3.03
N PHE A 613 30.73 2.87 3.36
CA PHE A 613 29.86 3.78 2.60
C PHE A 613 29.39 4.93 3.51
N GLY A 614 28.13 4.95 3.93
CA GLY A 614 27.56 6.04 4.72
C GLY A 614 28.16 6.18 6.13
N ALA A 615 28.70 5.11 6.72
CA ALA A 615 29.31 5.17 8.05
C ALA A 615 30.58 6.04 8.12
N VAL A 616 31.10 6.47 6.95
CA VAL A 616 32.23 7.41 6.82
C VAL A 616 31.99 8.73 7.57
N ILE A 617 30.73 9.09 7.86
CA ILE A 617 30.38 10.25 8.71
C ILE A 617 31.00 10.19 10.12
N GLN A 618 31.35 9.00 10.61
CA GLN A 618 32.01 8.81 11.91
C GLN A 618 33.53 9.01 11.85
N GLU A 619 34.12 8.91 10.66
CA GLU A 619 35.57 8.98 10.47
C GLU A 619 36.10 10.41 10.63
N ASP A 620 37.32 10.52 11.17
CA ASP A 620 38.00 11.81 11.34
C ASP A 620 38.13 12.59 10.02
N GLY A 621 38.23 11.88 8.89
CA GLY A 621 38.31 12.49 7.56
C GLY A 621 37.08 13.35 7.22
N TYR A 622 35.88 12.81 7.45
CA TYR A 622 34.63 13.55 7.23
C TYR A 622 34.48 14.69 8.24
N LYS A 623 34.72 14.42 9.52
CA LYS A 623 34.64 15.44 10.58
C LYS A 623 35.55 16.64 10.32
N ASN A 624 36.79 16.38 9.91
CA ASN A 624 37.77 17.44 9.60
C ASN A 624 37.38 18.30 8.39
N ASN A 625 36.50 17.80 7.49
CA ASN A 625 35.99 18.58 6.37
C ASN A 625 34.85 19.53 6.77
N ILE A 626 34.22 19.32 7.92
CA ILE A 626 33.10 20.13 8.43
C ILE A 626 33.56 21.06 9.55
N VAL A 627 34.31 20.51 10.52
CA VAL A 627 34.85 21.28 11.66
C VAL A 627 35.77 22.38 11.15
N GLY A 628 35.54 23.60 11.63
CA GLY A 628 36.27 24.80 11.23
C GLY A 628 35.59 25.65 10.16
N LYS A 629 34.59 25.11 9.44
CA LYS A 629 33.77 25.89 8.50
C LYS A 629 32.75 26.75 9.25
N ASN A 630 32.30 27.81 8.59
CA ASN A 630 31.14 28.57 9.08
C ASN A 630 29.86 27.86 8.62
N ILE A 631 28.89 27.67 9.52
CA ILE A 631 27.61 27.01 9.22
C ILE A 631 26.85 27.72 8.08
N LYS A 632 27.04 29.03 7.92
CA LYS A 632 26.43 29.83 6.84
C LYS A 632 27.02 29.54 5.45
N GLU A 633 28.17 28.87 5.39
CA GLU A 633 28.88 28.54 4.15
C GLU A 633 28.65 27.07 3.74
N ILE A 634 27.88 26.29 4.51
CA ILE A 634 27.58 24.89 4.20
C ILE A 634 26.26 24.83 3.42
N GLU A 635 26.35 24.94 2.09
CA GLU A 635 25.21 24.72 1.19
C GLU A 635 24.92 23.23 0.96
N SER A 636 25.98 22.40 0.99
CA SER A 636 25.96 20.95 0.90
C SER A 636 27.23 20.37 1.52
N VAL A 637 27.20 19.09 1.89
CA VAL A 637 28.44 18.34 2.17
C VAL A 637 28.98 17.69 0.91
N ASP A 638 30.28 17.36 0.92
CA ASP A 638 30.88 16.57 -0.15
C ASP A 638 30.18 15.21 -0.24
N ASP A 639 29.93 14.76 -1.47
CA ASP A 639 29.33 13.45 -1.72
C ASP A 639 30.22 12.35 -1.15
N ILE A 640 29.64 11.51 -0.30
CA ILE A 640 30.25 10.26 0.14
C ILE A 640 30.02 9.27 -1.01
N SER A 641 31.11 8.81 -1.64
CA SER A 641 31.05 7.94 -2.82
C SER A 641 30.25 6.67 -2.52
N GLY A 642 29.08 6.53 -3.16
CA GLY A 642 28.17 5.39 -2.99
C GLY A 642 27.23 5.51 -1.78
N ALA A 643 27.11 6.68 -1.15
CA ALA A 643 26.22 6.95 -0.02
C ALA A 643 25.49 8.29 -0.17
N THR A 644 24.77 8.45 -1.30
CA THR A 644 24.09 9.70 -1.67
C THR A 644 23.02 10.11 -0.66
N ILE A 645 22.20 9.16 -0.18
CA ILE A 645 21.14 9.43 0.83
C ILE A 645 21.75 9.99 2.12
N THR A 646 22.85 9.40 2.59
CA THR A 646 23.60 9.86 3.76
C THR A 646 24.12 11.29 3.58
N SER A 647 24.71 11.60 2.42
CA SER A 647 25.23 12.92 2.10
C SER A 647 24.12 13.98 2.01
N GLU A 648 22.98 13.64 1.42
CA GLU A 648 21.82 14.53 1.32
C GLU A 648 21.16 14.74 2.68
N GLY A 649 21.00 13.69 3.47
CA GLY A 649 20.50 13.75 4.85
C GLY A 649 21.34 14.68 5.71
N MET A 650 22.65 14.49 5.73
CA MET A 650 23.56 15.39 6.45
C MET A 650 23.49 16.83 5.95
N SER A 651 23.44 17.04 4.62
CA SER A 651 23.28 18.39 4.03
C SER A 651 21.97 19.06 4.47
N SER A 652 20.88 18.29 4.50
CA SER A 652 19.55 18.76 4.90
C SER A 652 19.52 19.12 6.39
N ALA A 653 20.13 18.30 7.24
CA ALA A 653 20.25 18.58 8.67
C ALA A 653 21.09 19.84 8.94
N TYR A 654 22.18 20.07 8.22
CA TYR A 654 22.95 21.31 8.38
C TYR A 654 22.17 22.57 7.99
N LYS A 655 21.31 22.49 6.96
CA LYS A 655 20.41 23.59 6.59
C LYS A 655 19.38 23.86 7.69
N ALA A 656 18.76 22.81 8.22
CA ALA A 656 17.81 22.93 9.33
C ALA A 656 18.48 23.51 10.59
N ILE A 657 19.71 23.10 10.90
CA ILE A 657 20.50 23.67 12.00
C ILE A 657 20.81 25.16 11.73
N LEU A 658 21.15 25.53 10.50
CA LEU A 658 21.41 26.93 10.13
C LEU A 658 20.18 27.81 10.37
N GLU A 659 18.98 27.35 10.01
CA GLU A 659 17.73 28.10 10.26
C GLU A 659 17.51 28.36 11.75
N VAL A 660 17.71 27.33 12.59
CA VAL A 660 17.57 27.48 14.05
C VAL A 660 18.67 28.39 14.60
N TYR A 661 19.92 28.22 14.14
CA TYR A 661 21.05 29.07 14.52
C TYR A 661 20.77 30.55 14.23
N GLU A 662 20.24 30.87 13.05
CA GLU A 662 19.90 32.25 12.67
C GLU A 662 18.72 32.81 13.47
N SER A 663 17.76 31.96 13.83
CA SER A 663 16.61 32.36 14.68
C SER A 663 17.02 32.73 16.11
N LEU A 664 18.06 32.08 16.65
CA LEU A 664 18.56 32.30 18.00
C LEU A 664 19.68 33.36 18.07
N GLY A 665 20.13 33.87 16.92
CA GLY A 665 21.19 34.86 16.77
C GLY A 665 20.72 36.31 16.63
N GLN A 666 19.41 36.58 16.83
CA GLN A 666 18.80 37.92 16.80
C GLN A 666 18.52 38.50 18.18
#